data_AF-A0A0C4DU39-F1
#
_entry.id   AF-A0A0C4DU39-F1
#
_cell.length_a   1.000
_cell.length_b   1.000
_cell.length_c   1.000
_cell.angle_alpha   90.00
_cell.angle_beta   90.00
_cell.angle_gamma   90.00
#
_symmetry.space_group_name_H-M   'P 1'
#
loop_
_entity.id
_entity.type
_entity.pdbx_description
1 polymer ?
#
loop_
_entity_poly.entity_id
_entity_poly.type
_entity_poly.pdbx_seq_one_letter_code
_entity_poly.pdbx_strand_id
1 'polypeptide(L)'
;MTVFIASLFLPKTGKLGDYTYVGTLGMPTDALEGSQQKQDIEDKLATEHDALAVWCSDKDFNGHYSHFCKQILWPVFHYQIPDNPKSKAYEDHSWKYYVNVNQAFADKIVRNWKRGDVIWVHDYHLLLVPGMVRKKLPDAKIGFFLHVAFPSSEIFRCLAMRKELLEGMLGANLIGFQIHEYTRHFLQTCSRILAAEATPDGLQLEDRFVDVINLPIGIDPVALDQHRGEPEVARWIESMRQRYQDCRLIVARDKLDHVRGVRQKLLSYELFLNKNPEWRGKTVLIQVALSTSEKSELDATVSDIVTRVNSSWANLAYQPVVYLKQDIDYAQYLALLTIADALMITSQREGMNLTSHEFLACQDGRHTEAASGGEVKKHGSLILSEFTGTASLFGGHELSVNPWDYQACSDAIKQALTMGEDEKARRWGKLYEAVNHHTGAHWFTEFLSRLDRVYEEQHKRDQTAVPRLSMSSLARQYKRSERRLFILDYEGTLVSWGPVNQIIPVSPQVLAPALPSSTDPLNTTHTSFSVAHRPRVEVEERDPRPSQQQSSQQQSRGQEQQQQQQQIPEHGKVSAQVESSTGLSPHSPLYEVSAASAALRDATNPSPPPPPVIKTLAQAWEEQKAASKSSKTTGTHCGSTSVRTWKTNLEVYGLDDPRTYTDLRQQRTLDVLSDLLLDERNTIYVMSGRRPEELDRLFRRIPNLGLIAENGCFLKDCGSDSWIEMADGEQIRSWKESVKGIMTYYLERTPGAEVEERRCSLMFHYKSAEDYDTASRLASDCASHINDACEAQRVHAVPLDGCVIVEPVDWTKSTAAEHVFDGIRKRIMGSASAEGQEQQQHNKDAVDFLMVVGDGREDEKVFRWANQLGEDKVVRDVVTVSLGSRNTEAGATLTQGVSGVLLALQKLSAVS
;
A
#
# COMPACT_ATOMS: atom_id res chain seq x y z
N MET A 1 16.20 -8.66 24.53
CA MET A 1 16.95 -7.63 23.78
C MET A 1 16.16 -7.33 22.51
N THR A 2 15.33 -6.28 22.50
CA THR A 2 14.61 -5.88 21.28
C THR A 2 15.53 -4.99 20.47
N VAL A 3 15.97 -5.46 19.30
CA VAL A 3 16.86 -4.69 18.43
C VAL A 3 16.12 -4.39 17.14
N PHE A 4 15.89 -3.11 16.86
CA PHE A 4 15.42 -2.68 15.54
C PHE A 4 16.60 -2.75 14.60
N ILE A 5 16.39 -3.38 13.44
CA ILE A 5 17.46 -3.71 12.51
C ILE A 5 17.35 -2.79 11.31
N ALA A 6 18.42 -2.02 11.05
CA ALA A 6 18.76 -1.63 9.70
C ALA A 6 20.16 -2.18 9.38
N SER A 7 20.27 -2.96 8.31
CA SER A 7 21.55 -3.54 7.87
C SER A 7 22.09 -2.72 6.70
N LEU A 8 23.35 -2.30 6.79
CA LEU A 8 24.11 -1.64 5.74
C LEU A 8 25.05 -2.68 5.11
N PHE A 9 24.83 -3.08 3.86
CA PHE A 9 25.72 -4.03 3.16
C PHE A 9 26.71 -3.27 2.28
N LEU A 10 27.97 -3.66 2.35
CA LEU A 10 29.03 -3.06 1.55
C LEU A 10 28.95 -3.48 0.07
N PRO A 11 29.48 -2.67 -0.87
CA PRO A 11 29.30 -2.92 -2.28
C PRO A 11 30.26 -4.02 -2.75
N LYS A 12 29.70 -5.09 -3.32
CA LYS A 12 30.32 -6.30 -3.91
C LYS A 12 30.51 -7.48 -2.95
N THR A 13 29.52 -8.38 -2.94
CA THR A 13 29.70 -9.79 -3.43
C THR A 13 28.45 -10.65 -3.23
N GLY A 14 27.43 -10.20 -2.49
CA GLY A 14 26.21 -10.99 -2.24
C GLY A 14 26.46 -12.22 -1.37
N LYS A 15 27.53 -12.22 -0.56
CA LYS A 15 27.87 -13.27 0.40
C LYS A 15 27.48 -12.83 1.81
N LEU A 16 27.09 -13.77 2.66
CA LEU A 16 27.14 -13.58 4.10
C LEU A 16 28.59 -13.22 4.48
N GLY A 17 28.80 -12.04 5.07
CA GLY A 17 30.10 -11.68 5.66
C GLY A 17 30.48 -10.20 5.72
N ASP A 18 29.86 -9.31 4.93
CA ASP A 18 30.27 -7.90 4.84
C ASP A 18 29.06 -6.95 5.03
N TYR A 19 28.54 -6.93 6.27
CA TYR A 19 27.40 -6.13 6.69
C TYR A 19 27.70 -5.37 7.98
N THR A 20 27.21 -4.14 8.06
CA THR A 20 27.21 -3.34 9.29
C THR A 20 25.80 -3.26 9.84
N TYR A 21 25.63 -3.61 11.11
CA TYR A 21 24.35 -3.58 11.80
C TYR A 21 24.07 -2.18 12.38
N VAL A 22 22.85 -1.66 12.27
CA VAL A 22 22.44 -0.39 12.90
C VAL A 22 21.26 -0.66 13.82
N GLY A 23 21.38 -0.33 15.11
CA GLY A 23 20.36 -0.64 16.13
C GLY A 23 20.52 0.12 17.46
N THR A 24 19.45 0.15 18.26
CA THR A 24 19.46 0.73 19.62
C THR A 24 19.93 -0.28 20.66
N LEU A 25 20.44 0.22 21.79
CA LEU A 25 20.68 -0.62 22.97
C LEU A 25 19.36 -0.95 23.67
N GLY A 26 19.17 -2.21 24.05
CA GLY A 26 17.97 -2.68 24.77
C GLY A 26 18.02 -2.44 26.29
N MET A 27 18.67 -1.37 26.74
CA MET A 27 18.91 -1.03 28.14
C MET A 27 18.82 0.50 28.32
N PRO A 28 18.61 1.01 29.56
CA PRO A 28 18.68 2.44 29.84
C PRO A 28 20.04 3.04 29.43
N THR A 29 19.99 4.11 28.63
CA THR A 29 21.13 4.81 28.06
C THR A 29 21.31 6.23 28.58
N ASP A 30 20.29 6.85 29.19
CA ASP A 30 20.39 8.21 29.76
C ASP A 30 21.50 8.26 30.84
N ALA A 31 21.64 7.18 31.61
CA ALA A 31 22.69 7.01 32.63
C ALA A 31 24.13 6.93 32.07
N LEU A 32 24.29 6.75 30.75
CA LEU A 32 25.58 6.69 30.06
C LEU A 32 25.95 8.03 29.39
N GLU A 33 25.08 9.02 29.39
CA GLU A 33 25.34 10.29 28.71
C GLU A 33 26.52 11.05 29.32
N GLY A 34 27.46 11.49 28.47
CA GLY A 34 28.71 12.14 28.91
C GLY A 34 29.76 11.23 29.55
N SER A 35 29.51 9.92 29.65
CA SER A 35 30.46 8.95 30.21
C SER A 35 31.49 8.43 29.19
N GLN A 36 32.68 8.06 29.66
CA GLN A 36 33.66 7.31 28.85
C GLN A 36 33.09 5.95 28.41
N GLN A 37 32.31 5.29 29.28
CA GLN A 37 31.68 4.00 29.01
C GLN A 37 30.79 4.02 27.77
N LYS A 38 30.14 5.16 27.45
CA LYS A 38 29.38 5.32 26.20
C LYS A 38 30.28 5.22 24.97
N GLN A 39 31.44 5.87 24.99
CA GLN A 39 32.42 5.79 23.91
C GLN A 39 32.99 4.38 23.80
N ASP A 40 33.34 3.76 24.93
CA ASP A 40 33.86 2.38 24.97
C ASP A 40 32.85 1.38 24.36
N ILE A 41 31.54 1.59 24.58
CA ILE A 41 30.47 0.79 23.97
C ILE A 41 30.36 1.06 22.45
N GLU A 42 30.42 2.32 22.00
CA GLU A 42 30.41 2.62 20.55
C GLU A 42 31.61 2.02 19.82
N ASP A 43 32.81 2.23 20.36
CA ASP A 43 34.06 1.76 19.77
C ASP A 43 34.10 0.23 19.74
N LYS A 44 33.68 -0.44 20.83
CA LYS A 44 33.60 -1.89 20.88
C LYS A 44 32.58 -2.47 19.90
N LEU A 45 31.37 -1.92 19.83
CA LEU A 45 30.36 -2.39 18.88
C LEU A 45 30.82 -2.21 17.43
N ALA A 46 31.47 -1.08 17.12
CA ALA A 46 31.95 -0.80 15.78
C ALA A 46 33.18 -1.63 15.37
N THR A 47 34.05 -2.02 16.31
CA THR A 47 35.32 -2.71 16.00
C THR A 47 35.34 -4.21 16.27
N GLU A 48 34.54 -4.72 17.21
CA GLU A 48 34.46 -6.15 17.54
C GLU A 48 33.21 -6.85 16.96
N HIS A 49 32.20 -6.08 16.52
CA HIS A 49 30.86 -6.63 16.19
C HIS A 49 30.20 -6.04 14.93
N ASP A 50 30.92 -5.23 14.15
CA ASP A 50 30.40 -4.54 12.96
C ASP A 50 29.05 -3.83 13.19
N ALA A 51 28.88 -3.22 14.37
CA ALA A 51 27.61 -2.69 14.85
C ALA A 51 27.68 -1.20 15.22
N LEU A 52 26.71 -0.42 14.74
CA LEU A 52 26.56 1.01 14.97
C LEU A 52 25.39 1.26 15.94
N ALA A 53 25.73 1.66 17.16
CA ALA A 53 24.76 2.04 18.17
C ALA A 53 24.00 3.33 17.77
N VAL A 54 22.67 3.25 17.77
CA VAL A 54 21.75 4.39 17.72
C VAL A 54 21.38 4.76 19.15
N TRP A 55 21.78 5.96 19.58
CA TRP A 55 21.46 6.50 20.89
C TRP A 55 20.20 7.36 20.82
N CYS A 56 19.22 7.03 21.66
CA CYS A 56 17.99 7.80 21.87
C CYS A 56 17.71 7.82 23.37
N SER A 57 17.12 8.90 23.88
CA SER A 57 16.83 8.97 25.33
C SER A 57 15.89 7.85 25.78
N ASP A 58 15.96 7.44 27.04
CA ASP A 58 15.14 6.35 27.58
C ASP A 58 13.64 6.71 27.51
N LYS A 59 13.34 8.00 27.61
CA LYS A 59 12.02 8.58 27.37
C LYS A 59 11.56 8.39 25.92
N ASP A 60 12.41 8.71 24.94
CA ASP A 60 12.09 8.57 23.51
C ASP A 60 11.97 7.08 23.13
N PHE A 61 12.85 6.21 23.64
CA PHE A 61 12.77 4.76 23.43
C PHE A 61 11.47 4.18 23.99
N ASN A 62 11.12 4.51 25.24
CA ASN A 62 9.88 4.03 25.87
C ASN A 62 8.63 4.58 25.17
N GLY A 63 8.67 5.84 24.71
CA GLY A 63 7.58 6.46 23.94
C GLY A 63 7.41 5.86 22.54
N HIS A 64 8.50 5.56 21.84
CA HIS A 64 8.51 4.85 20.55
C HIS A 64 8.03 3.41 20.72
N TYR A 65 8.71 2.62 21.54
CA TYR A 65 8.53 1.16 21.57
C TYR A 65 7.30 0.74 22.38
N SER A 66 7.29 1.06 23.67
CA SER A 66 6.24 0.59 24.59
C SER A 66 4.89 1.22 24.29
N HIS A 67 4.87 2.49 23.85
CA HIS A 67 3.62 3.21 23.57
C HIS A 67 3.25 3.13 22.08
N PHE A 68 3.93 3.84 21.19
CA PHE A 68 3.49 3.90 19.78
C PHE A 68 3.54 2.53 19.09
N CYS A 69 4.64 1.78 19.23
CA CYS A 69 4.78 0.49 18.56
C CYS A 69 3.91 -0.60 19.19
N LYS A 70 3.86 -0.74 20.53
CA LYS A 70 3.13 -1.84 21.18
C LYS A 70 1.67 -1.56 21.53
N GLN A 71 1.24 -0.31 21.71
CA GLN A 71 -0.17 0.04 21.99
C GLN A 71 -0.94 0.55 20.76
N ILE A 72 -0.28 0.99 19.69
CA ILE A 72 -0.95 1.56 18.50
C ILE A 72 -0.68 0.71 17.26
N LEU A 73 0.57 0.60 16.80
CA LEU A 73 0.86 -0.13 15.56
C LEU A 73 0.59 -1.64 15.71
N TRP A 74 1.08 -2.27 16.77
CA TRP A 74 0.96 -3.71 16.97
C TRP A 74 -0.50 -4.19 17.03
N PRO A 75 -1.42 -3.59 17.82
CA PRO A 75 -2.81 -4.02 17.82
C PRO A 75 -3.48 -3.82 16.46
N VAL A 76 -3.32 -2.65 15.83
CA VAL A 76 -3.96 -2.34 14.54
C VAL A 76 -3.49 -3.28 13.42
N PHE A 77 -2.17 -3.57 13.35
CA PHE A 77 -1.62 -4.49 12.34
C PHE A 77 -2.11 -5.94 12.53
N HIS A 78 -2.55 -6.29 13.74
CA HIS A 78 -3.14 -7.58 14.09
C HIS A 78 -4.66 -7.53 14.31
N TYR A 79 -5.35 -6.54 13.72
CA TYR A 79 -6.82 -6.40 13.69
C TYR A 79 -7.48 -6.18 15.07
N GLN A 80 -6.71 -5.76 16.06
CA GLN A 80 -7.18 -5.38 17.39
C GLN A 80 -7.29 -3.86 17.47
N ILE A 81 -8.48 -3.32 17.14
CA ILE A 81 -8.79 -1.90 17.32
C ILE A 81 -9.06 -1.66 18.81
N PRO A 82 -8.38 -0.71 19.48
CA PRO A 82 -8.66 -0.39 20.88
C PRO A 82 -10.09 0.15 21.08
N ASP A 83 -10.83 -0.39 22.06
CA ASP A 83 -12.23 -0.02 22.33
C ASP A 83 -12.46 1.45 22.71
N ASN A 84 -11.40 2.19 23.09
CA ASN A 84 -11.51 3.57 23.57
C ASN A 84 -10.51 4.54 22.90
N PRO A 85 -10.70 4.87 21.60
CA PRO A 85 -9.83 5.79 20.86
C PRO A 85 -9.93 7.26 21.33
N LYS A 86 -10.76 7.58 22.33
CA LYS A 86 -11.05 8.96 22.76
C LYS A 86 -10.14 9.51 23.86
N SER A 87 -9.11 8.76 24.27
CA SER A 87 -8.08 9.32 25.16
C SER A 87 -7.20 10.30 24.38
N LYS A 88 -7.32 11.61 24.66
CA LYS A 88 -6.42 12.65 24.13
C LYS A 88 -4.92 12.41 24.44
N ALA A 89 -4.59 11.45 25.30
CA ALA A 89 -3.22 11.04 25.58
C ALA A 89 -2.64 10.02 24.57
N TYR A 90 -3.46 9.39 23.72
CA TYR A 90 -3.01 8.32 22.81
C TYR A 90 -2.33 8.82 21.53
N GLU A 91 -2.85 9.87 20.87
CA GLU A 91 -2.40 10.26 19.52
C GLU A 91 -1.20 11.24 19.51
N ASP A 92 -1.30 12.40 20.17
CA ASP A 92 -0.30 13.48 20.01
C ASP A 92 1.03 13.23 20.76
N HIS A 93 1.02 12.53 21.89
CA HIS A 93 2.20 12.42 22.74
C HIS A 93 3.19 11.34 22.31
N SER A 94 2.73 10.20 21.78
CA SER A 94 3.56 9.04 21.46
C SER A 94 4.22 9.14 20.08
N TRP A 95 3.51 9.71 19.09
CA TRP A 95 4.01 9.89 17.72
C TRP A 95 5.33 10.65 17.63
N LYS A 96 5.50 11.72 18.42
CA LYS A 96 6.76 12.49 18.44
C LYS A 96 7.96 11.62 18.79
N TYR A 97 7.82 10.72 19.77
CA TYR A 97 8.90 9.81 20.16
C TYR A 97 9.18 8.77 19.07
N TYR A 98 8.12 8.30 18.39
CA TYR A 98 8.29 7.42 17.23
C TYR A 98 9.09 8.08 16.10
N VAL A 99 8.78 9.33 15.77
CA VAL A 99 9.50 10.17 14.80
C VAL A 99 10.95 10.42 15.25
N ASN A 100 11.17 10.79 16.52
CA ASN A 100 12.52 11.05 17.06
C ASN A 100 13.45 9.83 16.89
N VAL A 101 13.00 8.63 17.27
CA VAL A 101 13.80 7.41 17.15
C VAL A 101 14.04 7.06 15.68
N ASN A 102 13.00 7.12 14.82
CA ASN A 102 13.18 6.91 13.38
C ASN A 102 14.19 7.91 12.76
N GLN A 103 14.16 9.17 13.19
CA GLN A 103 15.12 10.18 12.73
C GLN A 103 16.54 9.89 13.23
N ALA A 104 16.72 9.39 14.47
CA ALA A 104 18.02 8.99 14.99
C ALA A 104 18.63 7.81 14.20
N PHE A 105 17.80 6.84 13.79
CA PHE A 105 18.21 5.78 12.86
C PHE A 105 18.63 6.35 11.50
N ALA A 106 17.76 7.16 10.88
CA ALA A 106 18.04 7.77 9.58
C ALA A 106 19.33 8.62 9.61
N ASP A 107 19.56 9.40 10.67
CA ASP A 107 20.77 10.18 10.88
C ASP A 107 22.03 9.30 11.02
N LYS A 108 21.96 8.20 11.79
CA LYS A 108 23.12 7.29 11.93
C LYS A 108 23.42 6.58 10.60
N ILE A 109 22.40 6.16 9.85
CA ILE A 109 22.56 5.56 8.51
C ILE A 109 23.20 6.58 7.55
N VAL A 110 22.63 7.78 7.42
CA VAL A 110 23.09 8.82 6.49
C VAL A 110 24.54 9.27 6.78
N ARG A 111 24.97 9.27 8.05
CA ARG A 111 26.36 9.61 8.42
C ARG A 111 27.39 8.54 8.06
N ASN A 112 26.98 7.28 7.93
CA ASN A 112 27.89 6.14 7.71
C ASN A 112 27.79 5.52 6.31
N TRP A 113 26.70 5.77 5.59
CA TRP A 113 26.47 5.30 4.21
C TRP A 113 27.52 5.85 3.24
N LYS A 114 28.04 4.96 2.40
CA LYS A 114 28.92 5.26 1.27
C LYS A 114 28.22 4.92 -0.04
N ARG A 115 28.64 5.58 -1.13
CA ARG A 115 28.03 5.36 -2.44
C ARG A 115 28.22 3.91 -2.90
N GLY A 116 27.10 3.21 -3.06
CA GLY A 116 27.04 1.81 -3.45
C GLY A 116 26.56 0.88 -2.34
N ASP A 117 26.50 1.35 -1.09
CA ASP A 117 26.01 0.55 0.04
C ASP A 117 24.50 0.32 -0.08
N VAL A 118 24.07 -0.89 0.29
CA VAL A 118 22.66 -1.29 0.36
C VAL A 118 22.15 -1.07 1.78
N ILE A 119 21.03 -0.37 1.93
CA ILE A 119 20.33 -0.20 3.20
C ILE A 119 19.13 -1.13 3.21
N TRP A 120 19.05 -2.04 4.17
CA TRP A 120 17.88 -2.88 4.39
C TRP A 120 17.26 -2.56 5.75
N VAL A 121 16.07 -1.96 5.74
CA VAL A 121 15.30 -1.59 6.93
C VAL A 121 14.28 -2.68 7.25
N HIS A 122 14.16 -3.06 8.52
CA HIS A 122 13.24 -4.10 8.95
C HIS A 122 12.16 -3.60 9.92
N ASP A 123 10.94 -4.09 9.67
CA ASP A 123 9.80 -4.11 10.57
C ASP A 123 9.09 -2.78 10.89
N TYR A 124 7.90 -2.90 11.49
CA TYR A 124 6.96 -1.80 11.76
C TYR A 124 7.49 -0.71 12.73
N HIS A 125 8.63 -0.96 13.36
CA HIS A 125 9.30 -0.02 14.26
C HIS A 125 10.01 1.12 13.51
N LEU A 126 10.38 0.90 12.25
CA LEU A 126 11.22 1.79 11.45
C LEU A 126 10.54 2.26 10.15
N LEU A 127 9.20 2.34 10.13
CA LEU A 127 8.41 2.65 8.93
C LEU A 127 8.75 3.99 8.28
N LEU A 128 9.31 4.96 9.03
CA LEU A 128 9.66 6.28 8.49
C LEU A 128 11.10 6.34 7.95
N VAL A 129 11.97 5.40 8.35
CA VAL A 129 13.39 5.43 8.00
C VAL A 129 13.63 5.44 6.48
N PRO A 130 12.96 4.64 5.63
CA PRO A 130 13.23 4.67 4.18
C PRO A 130 12.98 6.07 3.59
N GLY A 131 11.84 6.70 3.93
CA GLY A 131 11.50 8.06 3.49
C GLY A 131 12.41 9.14 4.06
N MET A 132 12.82 9.02 5.32
CA MET A 132 13.78 9.95 5.95
C MET A 132 15.17 9.86 5.31
N VAL A 133 15.65 8.66 4.99
CA VAL A 133 16.94 8.46 4.34
C VAL A 133 16.89 8.91 2.88
N ARG A 134 15.84 8.56 2.11
CA ARG A 134 15.66 9.01 0.71
C ARG A 134 15.73 10.53 0.57
N LYS A 135 15.15 11.28 1.52
CA LYS A 135 15.19 12.76 1.56
C LYS A 135 16.61 13.35 1.74
N LYS A 136 17.58 12.56 2.21
CA LYS A 136 18.99 12.96 2.37
C LYS A 136 19.90 12.33 1.33
N LEU A 137 19.58 11.12 0.87
CA LEU A 137 20.34 10.32 -0.09
C LEU A 137 19.41 9.87 -1.23
N PRO A 138 19.16 10.71 -2.24
CA PRO A 138 18.25 10.39 -3.34
C PRO A 138 18.65 9.13 -4.10
N ASP A 139 19.95 8.90 -4.28
CA ASP A 139 20.53 7.76 -5.00
C ASP A 139 20.71 6.49 -4.12
N ALA A 140 20.24 6.48 -2.87
CA ALA A 140 20.46 5.34 -1.98
C ALA A 140 19.71 4.08 -2.45
N LYS A 141 20.33 2.92 -2.28
CA LYS A 141 19.69 1.62 -2.53
C LYS A 141 19.03 1.13 -1.24
N ILE A 142 17.70 1.17 -1.18
CA ILE A 142 16.93 0.96 0.06
C ILE A 142 15.91 -0.16 -0.15
N GLY A 143 16.04 -1.25 0.61
CA GLY A 143 15.00 -2.25 0.79
C GLY A 143 14.28 -2.04 2.13
N PHE A 144 12.98 -2.31 2.17
CA PHE A 144 12.20 -2.40 3.40
C PHE A 144 11.49 -3.76 3.46
N PHE A 145 11.49 -4.44 4.62
CA PHE A 145 10.73 -5.69 4.80
C PHE A 145 9.89 -5.66 6.08
N LEU A 146 8.58 -5.92 5.96
CA LEU A 146 7.66 -6.01 7.08
C LEU A 146 7.51 -7.46 7.56
N HIS A 147 7.89 -7.73 8.81
CA HIS A 147 7.83 -9.08 9.37
C HIS A 147 6.46 -9.43 9.96
N VAL A 148 5.74 -8.43 10.50
CA VAL A 148 4.36 -8.55 10.98
C VAL A 148 3.34 -8.56 9.83
N ALA A 149 2.08 -8.87 10.14
CA ALA A 149 0.99 -8.76 9.17
C ALA A 149 0.75 -7.30 8.73
N PHE A 150 0.32 -7.09 7.49
CA PHE A 150 -0.19 -5.78 7.03
C PHE A 150 -1.73 -5.81 6.99
N PRO A 151 -2.41 -4.85 7.65
CA PRO A 151 -3.86 -4.87 7.77
C PRO A 151 -4.55 -4.31 6.51
N SER A 152 -5.82 -4.68 6.31
CA SER A 152 -6.62 -4.13 5.21
C SER A 152 -6.76 -2.61 5.32
N SER A 153 -7.04 -1.97 4.18
CA SER A 153 -7.24 -0.51 4.10
C SER A 153 -8.32 0.02 5.05
N GLU A 154 -9.30 -0.81 5.43
CA GLU A 154 -10.32 -0.43 6.41
C GLU A 154 -9.75 -0.24 7.81
N ILE A 155 -8.93 -1.19 8.26
CA ILE A 155 -8.29 -1.19 9.58
C ILE A 155 -7.13 -0.19 9.61
N PHE A 156 -6.33 -0.09 8.53
CA PHE A 156 -5.23 0.86 8.45
C PHE A 156 -5.70 2.33 8.49
N ARG A 157 -6.90 2.62 7.97
CA ARG A 157 -7.52 3.97 8.07
C ARG A 157 -7.79 4.43 9.51
N CYS A 158 -7.86 3.51 10.49
CA CYS A 158 -7.99 3.87 11.90
C CYS A 158 -6.75 4.57 12.48
N LEU A 159 -5.59 4.49 11.81
CA LEU A 159 -4.39 5.24 12.19
C LEU A 159 -4.55 6.72 11.78
N ALA A 160 -4.29 7.64 12.71
CA ALA A 160 -4.24 9.07 12.40
C ALA A 160 -3.10 9.40 11.43
N MET A 161 -1.88 8.96 11.76
CA MET A 161 -0.64 9.22 11.01
C MET A 161 -0.46 8.28 9.79
N ARG A 162 -1.57 7.85 9.20
CA ARG A 162 -1.59 6.82 8.13
C ARG A 162 -0.88 7.27 6.86
N LYS A 163 -0.86 8.56 6.53
CA LYS A 163 -0.18 9.06 5.32
C LYS A 163 1.33 9.01 5.52
N GLU A 164 1.79 9.55 6.63
CA GLU A 164 3.20 9.63 7.03
C GLU A 164 3.86 8.25 7.12
N LEU A 165 3.13 7.25 7.62
CA LEU A 165 3.60 5.86 7.67
C LEU A 165 3.78 5.25 6.28
N LEU A 166 2.82 5.45 5.37
CA LEU A 166 2.90 4.92 4.00
C LEU A 166 3.99 5.65 3.18
N GLU A 167 4.02 6.98 3.23
CA GLU A 167 5.08 7.80 2.61
C GLU A 167 6.47 7.44 3.15
N GLY A 168 6.56 7.10 4.44
CA GLY A 168 7.76 6.56 5.08
C GLY A 168 8.24 5.27 4.42
N MET A 169 7.35 4.29 4.26
CA MET A 169 7.66 3.00 3.62
C MET A 169 8.06 3.19 2.15
N LEU A 170 7.32 4.04 1.42
CA LEU A 170 7.53 4.34 0.00
C LEU A 170 8.88 5.02 -0.30
N GLY A 171 9.67 5.42 0.70
CA GLY A 171 11.06 5.82 0.49
C GLY A 171 11.99 4.70 -0.01
N ALA A 172 11.60 3.44 0.15
CA ALA A 172 12.32 2.28 -0.36
C ALA A 172 12.29 2.21 -1.91
N ASN A 173 13.22 1.44 -2.50
CA ASN A 173 13.16 0.98 -3.89
C ASN A 173 12.30 -0.30 -3.99
N LEU A 174 12.43 -1.20 -3.00
CA LEU A 174 11.73 -2.48 -2.88
C LEU A 174 11.08 -2.62 -1.50
N ILE A 175 9.81 -2.99 -1.46
CA ILE A 175 9.05 -3.29 -0.23
C ILE A 175 8.68 -4.78 -0.23
N GLY A 176 9.02 -5.50 0.84
CA GLY A 176 8.70 -6.92 1.02
C GLY A 176 7.72 -7.19 2.15
N PHE A 177 6.81 -8.14 1.93
CA PHE A 177 5.88 -8.69 2.91
C PHE A 177 6.02 -10.21 3.02
N GLN A 178 5.43 -10.82 4.05
CA GLN A 178 5.47 -12.27 4.27
C GLN A 178 4.64 -13.07 3.23
N ILE A 179 3.45 -12.58 2.87
CA ILE A 179 2.49 -13.29 2.02
C ILE A 179 1.75 -12.33 1.07
N HIS A 180 1.21 -12.88 -0.02
CA HIS A 180 0.49 -12.12 -1.05
C HIS A 180 -0.69 -11.28 -0.52
N GLU A 181 -1.42 -11.75 0.50
CA GLU A 181 -2.51 -11.00 1.15
C GLU A 181 -2.04 -9.61 1.64
N TYR A 182 -0.87 -9.56 2.28
CA TYR A 182 -0.32 -8.33 2.86
C TYR A 182 0.20 -7.38 1.78
N THR A 183 0.76 -7.92 0.69
CA THR A 183 1.08 -7.14 -0.52
C THR A 183 -0.17 -6.49 -1.11
N ARG A 184 -1.26 -7.25 -1.33
CA ARG A 184 -2.52 -6.70 -1.85
C ARG A 184 -3.11 -5.64 -0.91
N HIS A 185 -3.12 -5.90 0.39
CA HIS A 185 -3.57 -4.92 1.38
C HIS A 185 -2.76 -3.62 1.33
N PHE A 186 -1.42 -3.70 1.24
CA PHE A 186 -0.57 -2.52 1.12
C PHE A 186 -0.84 -1.72 -0.15
N LEU A 187 -0.86 -2.37 -1.32
CA LEU A 187 -1.14 -1.75 -2.62
C LEU A 187 -2.50 -1.03 -2.62
N GLN A 188 -3.56 -1.70 -2.17
CA GLN A 188 -4.91 -1.12 -2.07
C GLN A 188 -4.95 0.04 -1.05
N THR A 189 -4.22 -0.07 0.06
CA THR A 189 -4.15 0.98 1.09
C THR A 189 -3.45 2.23 0.58
N CYS A 190 -2.32 2.08 -0.13
CA CYS A 190 -1.64 3.18 -0.80
C CYS A 190 -2.52 3.84 -1.86
N SER A 191 -3.19 3.05 -2.70
CA SER A 191 -4.09 3.60 -3.73
C SER A 191 -5.25 4.42 -3.12
N ARG A 192 -5.92 3.89 -2.10
CA ARG A 192 -7.06 4.57 -1.44
C ARG A 192 -6.68 5.79 -0.58
N ILE A 193 -5.49 5.81 0.02
CA ILE A 193 -5.09 6.87 0.98
C ILE A 193 -4.22 7.96 0.34
N LEU A 194 -3.40 7.59 -0.64
CA LEU A 194 -2.45 8.48 -1.32
C LEU A 194 -2.84 8.81 -2.76
N ALA A 195 -3.93 8.23 -3.29
CA ALA A 195 -4.30 8.30 -4.72
C ALA A 195 -3.17 7.83 -5.67
N ALA A 196 -2.29 6.96 -5.18
CA ALA A 196 -1.21 6.39 -5.97
C ALA A 196 -1.73 5.31 -6.93
N GLU A 197 -1.14 5.25 -8.13
CA GLU A 197 -1.45 4.23 -9.13
C GLU A 197 -0.81 2.91 -8.70
N ALA A 198 -1.65 1.94 -8.33
CA ALA A 198 -1.23 0.61 -7.89
C ALA A 198 -1.33 -0.39 -9.05
N THR A 199 -0.24 -1.10 -9.29
CA THR A 199 -0.14 -2.22 -10.24
C THR A 199 0.09 -3.52 -9.46
N PRO A 200 -0.06 -4.71 -10.06
CA PRO A 200 0.26 -5.98 -9.41
C PRO A 200 1.71 -6.05 -8.89
N ASP A 201 2.65 -5.41 -9.56
CA ASP A 201 4.09 -5.46 -9.26
C ASP A 201 4.56 -4.38 -8.26
N GLY A 202 3.76 -3.32 -8.03
CA GLY A 202 4.18 -2.18 -7.24
C GLY A 202 3.37 -0.90 -7.42
N LEU A 203 3.89 0.22 -6.90
CA LEU A 203 3.25 1.53 -6.90
C LEU A 203 4.01 2.53 -7.77
N GLN A 204 3.30 3.19 -8.69
CA GLN A 204 3.85 4.28 -9.49
C GLN A 204 3.66 5.62 -8.79
N LEU A 205 4.77 6.20 -8.33
CA LEU A 205 4.83 7.57 -7.79
C LEU A 205 5.12 8.58 -8.91
N GLU A 206 5.14 9.88 -8.57
CA GLU A 206 5.45 10.94 -9.54
C GLU A 206 6.91 10.93 -10.02
N ASP A 207 7.83 10.51 -9.15
CA ASP A 207 9.27 10.49 -9.37
C ASP A 207 9.80 9.10 -9.77
N ARG A 208 9.22 8.02 -9.23
CA ARG A 208 9.72 6.65 -9.41
C ARG A 208 8.65 5.58 -9.22
N PHE A 209 8.96 4.37 -9.68
CA PHE A 209 8.22 3.16 -9.32
C PHE A 209 8.78 2.57 -8.02
N VAL A 210 7.93 1.94 -7.21
CA VAL A 210 8.32 1.21 -6.00
C VAL A 210 7.78 -0.22 -6.11
N ASP A 211 8.68 -1.18 -6.37
CA ASP A 211 8.35 -2.60 -6.44
C ASP A 211 7.85 -3.10 -5.07
N VAL A 212 6.81 -3.93 -5.09
CA VAL A 212 6.24 -4.55 -3.89
C VAL A 212 6.15 -6.05 -4.09
N ILE A 213 6.86 -6.81 -3.26
CA ILE A 213 6.92 -8.28 -3.34
C ILE A 213 6.38 -8.93 -2.07
N ASN A 214 6.07 -10.22 -2.17
CA ASN A 214 5.95 -11.11 -1.01
C ASN A 214 7.04 -12.18 -1.09
N LEU A 215 7.68 -12.45 0.05
CA LEU A 215 8.75 -13.44 0.18
C LEU A 215 8.76 -13.92 1.64
N PRO A 216 8.21 -15.12 1.95
CA PRO A 216 8.07 -15.59 3.31
C PRO A 216 9.44 -15.83 3.95
N ILE A 217 9.64 -15.34 5.19
CA ILE A 217 10.87 -15.63 5.93
C ILE A 217 10.93 -17.09 6.39
N GLY A 218 12.10 -17.69 6.25
CA GLY A 218 12.39 -19.07 6.65
C GLY A 218 13.33 -19.18 7.85
N ILE A 219 13.44 -20.40 8.37
CA ILE A 219 14.45 -20.78 9.38
C ILE A 219 15.78 -21.15 8.71
N ASP A 220 16.80 -21.43 9.51
CA ASP A 220 17.98 -22.20 9.09
C ASP A 220 17.86 -23.65 9.62
N PRO A 221 17.43 -24.62 8.79
CA PRO A 221 17.31 -26.01 9.21
C PRO A 221 18.67 -26.66 9.53
N VAL A 222 19.78 -26.17 8.95
CA VAL A 222 21.11 -26.76 9.10
C VAL A 222 21.72 -26.37 10.44
N ALA A 223 21.66 -25.09 10.80
CA ALA A 223 22.10 -24.62 12.12
C ALA A 223 21.23 -25.21 13.25
N LEU A 224 19.90 -25.26 13.06
CA LEU A 224 18.97 -25.87 14.01
C LEU A 224 19.29 -27.36 14.25
N ASP A 225 19.60 -28.11 13.20
CA ASP A 225 19.95 -29.53 13.31
C ASP A 225 21.29 -29.76 14.01
N GLN A 226 22.29 -28.89 13.76
CA GLN A 226 23.57 -28.92 14.46
C GLN A 226 23.38 -28.71 15.97
N HIS A 227 22.62 -27.71 16.38
CA HIS A 227 22.29 -27.47 17.79
C HIS A 227 21.46 -28.60 18.40
N ARG A 228 20.52 -29.19 17.65
CA ARG A 228 19.73 -30.35 18.08
C ARG A 228 20.59 -31.59 18.34
N GLY A 229 21.76 -31.69 17.69
CA GLY A 229 22.78 -32.72 17.92
C GLY A 229 23.62 -32.52 19.18
N GLU A 230 23.48 -31.42 19.92
CA GLU A 230 24.32 -31.17 21.10
C GLU A 230 24.04 -32.14 22.26
N PRO A 231 25.06 -32.55 23.04
CA PRO A 231 24.90 -33.52 24.13
C PRO A 231 23.93 -33.08 25.23
N GLU A 232 23.70 -31.77 25.40
CA GLU A 232 22.74 -31.26 26.37
C GLU A 232 21.28 -31.46 25.91
N VAL A 233 20.98 -31.25 24.63
CA VAL A 233 19.68 -31.55 24.03
C VAL A 233 19.34 -33.03 24.22
N ALA A 234 20.29 -33.93 23.98
CA ALA A 234 20.10 -35.37 24.18
C ALA A 234 19.74 -35.73 25.64
N ARG A 235 20.37 -35.10 26.64
CA ARG A 235 20.02 -35.30 28.06
C ARG A 235 18.60 -34.82 28.38
N TRP A 236 18.19 -33.68 27.82
CA TRP A 236 16.83 -33.16 27.99
C TRP A 236 15.78 -34.04 27.32
N ILE A 237 16.05 -34.52 26.11
CA ILE A 237 15.20 -35.48 25.39
C ILE A 237 14.95 -36.72 26.26
N GLU A 238 16.00 -37.34 26.79
CA GLU A 238 15.88 -38.56 27.62
C GLU A 238 15.13 -38.26 28.93
N SER A 239 15.48 -37.18 29.62
CA SER A 239 14.83 -36.77 30.88
C SER A 239 13.33 -36.51 30.71
N MET A 240 12.94 -35.87 29.60
CA MET A 240 11.54 -35.62 29.29
C MET A 240 10.81 -36.89 28.83
N ARG A 241 11.45 -37.80 28.08
CA ARG A 241 10.86 -39.11 27.74
C ARG A 241 10.54 -39.93 28.99
N GLN A 242 11.49 -40.04 29.92
CA GLN A 242 11.27 -40.76 31.18
C GLN A 242 10.11 -40.14 32.00
N ARG A 243 10.01 -38.80 32.00
CA ARG A 243 8.94 -38.08 32.70
C ARG A 243 7.54 -38.27 32.07
N TYR A 244 7.46 -38.47 30.75
CA TYR A 244 6.20 -38.45 30.00
C TYR A 244 5.93 -39.74 29.19
N GLN A 245 6.58 -40.86 29.53
CA GLN A 245 6.55 -42.13 28.79
C GLN A 245 5.14 -42.63 28.39
N ASP A 246 4.13 -42.42 29.25
CA ASP A 246 2.75 -42.88 29.06
C ASP A 246 1.80 -41.77 28.58
N CYS A 247 2.33 -40.59 28.23
CA CYS A 247 1.57 -39.40 27.86
C CYS A 247 1.94 -38.89 26.47
N ARG A 248 0.92 -38.50 25.69
CA ARG A 248 1.11 -37.71 24.47
C ARG A 248 1.35 -36.25 24.82
N LEU A 249 2.33 -35.63 24.17
CA LEU A 249 2.74 -34.25 24.43
C LEU A 249 2.21 -33.29 23.37
N ILE A 250 1.36 -32.35 23.77
CA ILE A 250 1.02 -31.19 22.95
C ILE A 250 1.91 -30.04 23.42
N VAL A 251 2.64 -29.42 22.50
CA VAL A 251 3.56 -28.32 22.79
C VAL A 251 3.04 -27.02 22.21
N ALA A 252 3.20 -25.95 22.99
CA ALA A 252 2.90 -24.58 22.61
C ALA A 252 3.96 -23.65 23.21
N ARG A 253 4.49 -22.73 22.40
CA ARG A 253 5.42 -21.69 22.82
C ARG A 253 4.99 -20.38 22.18
N ASP A 254 4.49 -19.47 23.00
CA ASP A 254 3.84 -18.26 22.54
C ASP A 254 4.20 -17.10 23.46
N LYS A 255 4.16 -15.87 22.92
CA LYS A 255 4.15 -14.67 23.77
C LYS A 255 2.77 -14.52 24.40
N LEU A 256 2.72 -14.14 25.68
CA LEU A 256 1.45 -13.90 26.37
C LEU A 256 0.85 -12.53 25.99
N ASP A 257 0.26 -12.47 24.80
CA ASP A 257 -0.50 -11.31 24.32
C ASP A 257 -1.85 -11.73 23.73
N HIS A 258 -2.71 -10.73 23.49
CA HIS A 258 -4.06 -10.95 22.96
C HIS A 258 -4.06 -11.48 21.53
N VAL A 259 -2.93 -11.44 20.80
CA VAL A 259 -2.82 -11.84 19.40
C VAL A 259 -2.48 -13.33 19.28
N ARG A 260 -1.62 -13.88 20.16
CA ARG A 260 -1.17 -15.29 20.09
C ARG A 260 -2.21 -16.33 20.48
N GLY A 261 -3.36 -15.91 21.02
CA GLY A 261 -4.50 -16.80 21.24
C GLY A 261 -4.29 -17.91 22.27
N VAL A 262 -3.41 -17.70 23.27
CA VAL A 262 -3.14 -18.66 24.36
C VAL A 262 -4.42 -19.02 25.12
N ARG A 263 -5.31 -18.04 25.35
CA ARG A 263 -6.63 -18.25 25.97
C ARG A 263 -7.47 -19.25 25.18
N GLN A 264 -7.59 -19.03 23.87
CA GLN A 264 -8.35 -19.89 22.96
C GLN A 264 -7.79 -21.33 22.93
N LYS A 265 -6.45 -21.48 22.93
CA LYS A 265 -5.75 -22.77 23.02
C LYS A 265 -6.17 -23.56 24.25
N LEU A 266 -6.12 -22.92 25.42
CA LEU A 266 -6.43 -23.56 26.70
C LEU A 266 -7.92 -23.92 26.83
N LEU A 267 -8.83 -23.07 26.35
CA LEU A 267 -10.27 -23.36 26.32
C LEU A 267 -10.60 -24.54 25.38
N SER A 268 -9.90 -24.62 24.24
CA SER A 268 -10.06 -25.75 23.30
C SER A 268 -9.55 -27.06 23.89
N TYR A 269 -8.43 -27.03 24.62
CA TYR A 269 -7.90 -28.19 25.33
C TYR A 269 -8.78 -28.62 26.51
N GLU A 270 -9.36 -27.67 27.26
CA GLU A 270 -10.38 -27.94 28.29
C GLU A 270 -11.63 -28.61 27.69
N LEU A 271 -12.10 -28.13 26.53
CA LEU A 271 -13.22 -28.73 25.80
C LEU A 271 -12.88 -30.14 25.30
N PHE A 272 -11.67 -30.35 24.79
CA PHE A 272 -11.18 -31.66 24.38
C PHE A 272 -11.16 -32.68 25.53
N LEU A 273 -10.63 -32.31 26.71
CA LEU A 273 -10.63 -33.18 27.90
C LEU A 273 -12.04 -33.42 28.46
N ASN A 274 -12.96 -32.47 28.29
CA ASN A 274 -14.37 -32.67 28.63
C ASN A 274 -15.05 -33.68 27.69
N LYS A 275 -14.87 -33.53 26.38
CA LYS A 275 -15.50 -34.39 25.35
C LYS A 275 -14.90 -35.79 25.24
N ASN A 276 -13.64 -35.96 25.61
CA ASN A 276 -12.90 -37.21 25.42
C ASN A 276 -12.27 -37.69 26.74
N PRO A 277 -13.09 -38.23 27.69
CA PRO A 277 -12.59 -38.67 28.99
C PRO A 277 -11.47 -39.73 28.92
N GLU A 278 -11.41 -40.50 27.83
CA GLU A 278 -10.41 -41.55 27.59
C GLU A 278 -8.97 -41.04 27.46
N TRP A 279 -8.79 -39.73 27.24
CA TRP A 279 -7.50 -39.05 27.14
C TRP A 279 -7.02 -38.43 28.45
N ARG A 280 -7.86 -38.35 29.48
CA ARG A 280 -7.46 -37.86 30.81
C ARG A 280 -6.42 -38.81 31.39
N GLY A 281 -5.26 -38.28 31.78
CA GLY A 281 -4.12 -39.08 32.25
C GLY A 281 -3.20 -39.62 31.14
N LYS A 282 -3.51 -39.35 29.86
CA LYS A 282 -2.73 -39.82 28.69
C LYS A 282 -2.24 -38.71 27.77
N THR A 283 -2.49 -37.45 28.12
CA THR A 283 -2.11 -36.28 27.32
C THR A 283 -1.74 -35.11 28.22
N VAL A 284 -0.71 -34.37 27.84
CA VAL A 284 -0.22 -33.19 28.58
C VAL A 284 0.00 -32.06 27.59
N LEU A 285 -0.57 -30.90 27.87
CA LEU A 285 -0.29 -29.65 27.17
C LEU A 285 0.83 -28.91 27.91
N ILE A 286 1.96 -28.73 27.25
CA ILE A 286 3.08 -27.90 27.74
C ILE A 286 2.99 -26.55 27.04
N GLN A 287 2.54 -25.53 27.79
CA GLN A 287 2.46 -24.14 27.32
C GLN A 287 3.59 -23.32 27.95
N VAL A 288 4.56 -22.95 27.11
CA VAL A 288 5.59 -21.94 27.43
C VAL A 288 5.02 -20.57 27.08
N ALA A 289 4.93 -19.68 28.06
CA ALA A 289 4.52 -18.29 27.89
C ALA A 289 5.73 -17.37 28.05
N LEU A 290 6.20 -16.81 26.95
CA LEU A 290 7.33 -15.89 26.92
C LEU A 290 6.95 -14.58 27.63
N SER A 291 7.91 -14.04 28.38
CA SER A 291 7.69 -12.90 29.26
C SER A 291 7.27 -11.63 28.50
N THR A 292 6.35 -10.86 29.09
CA THR A 292 5.86 -9.59 28.54
C THR A 292 6.09 -8.45 29.54
N SER A 293 6.45 -7.27 29.03
CA SER A 293 6.65 -6.05 29.84
C SER A 293 5.34 -5.54 30.47
N GLU A 294 4.20 -6.00 29.96
CA GLU A 294 2.87 -5.57 30.40
C GLU A 294 2.17 -6.70 31.17
N LYS A 295 1.69 -6.37 32.37
CA LYS A 295 0.78 -7.21 33.16
C LYS A 295 -0.64 -7.01 32.64
N SER A 296 -1.05 -7.82 31.68
CA SER A 296 -2.40 -7.78 31.12
C SER A 296 -3.42 -8.54 31.99
N GLU A 297 -4.68 -8.12 31.96
CA GLU A 297 -5.84 -8.90 32.45
C GLU A 297 -5.91 -10.31 31.83
N LEU A 298 -5.30 -10.47 30.65
CA LEU A 298 -5.10 -11.77 30.00
C LEU A 298 -4.32 -12.76 30.87
N ASP A 299 -3.31 -12.32 31.64
CA ASP A 299 -2.51 -13.23 32.46
C ASP A 299 -3.32 -13.82 33.61
N ALA A 300 -4.17 -13.02 34.25
CA ALA A 300 -5.13 -13.51 35.24
C ALA A 300 -6.09 -14.51 34.59
N THR A 301 -6.74 -14.12 33.49
CA THR A 301 -7.69 -14.97 32.75
C THR A 301 -7.08 -16.31 32.32
N VAL A 302 -5.85 -16.30 31.81
CA VAL A 302 -5.12 -17.51 31.40
C VAL A 302 -4.74 -18.36 32.61
N SER A 303 -4.27 -17.74 33.70
CA SER A 303 -3.93 -18.44 34.95
C SER A 303 -5.15 -19.12 35.59
N ASP A 304 -6.32 -18.50 35.52
CA ASP A 304 -7.59 -19.06 36.01
C ASP A 304 -8.01 -20.28 35.19
N ILE A 305 -7.87 -20.25 33.86
CA ILE A 305 -8.16 -21.40 32.99
C ILE A 305 -7.19 -22.55 33.30
N VAL A 306 -5.88 -22.28 33.38
CA VAL A 306 -4.87 -23.30 33.75
C VAL A 306 -5.18 -23.91 35.12
N THR A 307 -5.53 -23.08 36.10
CA THR A 307 -5.87 -23.53 37.46
C THR A 307 -7.13 -24.40 37.44
N ARG A 308 -8.19 -24.00 36.72
CA ARG A 308 -9.44 -24.75 36.60
C ARG A 308 -9.23 -26.12 35.93
N VAL A 309 -8.49 -26.17 34.83
CA VAL A 309 -8.16 -27.40 34.10
C VAL A 309 -7.34 -28.35 34.98
N ASN A 310 -6.29 -27.85 35.64
CA ASN A 310 -5.48 -28.68 36.52
C ASN A 310 -6.26 -29.14 37.77
N SER A 311 -7.07 -28.28 38.39
CA SER A 311 -7.90 -28.66 39.55
C SER A 311 -8.96 -29.71 39.23
N SER A 312 -9.39 -29.79 37.97
CA SER A 312 -10.42 -30.74 37.53
C SER A 312 -9.89 -32.15 37.27
N TRP A 313 -8.62 -32.30 36.86
CA TRP A 313 -8.08 -33.59 36.38
C TRP A 313 -6.66 -33.94 36.81
N ALA A 314 -5.93 -33.05 37.49
CA ALA A 314 -4.60 -33.37 38.02
C ALA A 314 -4.68 -34.32 39.23
N ASN A 315 -3.59 -35.06 39.44
CA ASN A 315 -3.34 -35.86 40.62
C ASN A 315 -1.84 -35.84 40.95
N LEU A 316 -1.40 -36.61 41.96
CA LEU A 316 -0.01 -36.60 42.44
C LEU A 316 1.04 -36.92 41.36
N ALA A 317 0.67 -37.68 40.32
CA ALA A 317 1.57 -38.12 39.24
C ALA A 317 1.28 -37.49 37.87
N TYR A 318 0.16 -36.78 37.71
CA TYR A 318 -0.32 -36.28 36.42
C TYR A 318 -0.84 -34.85 36.51
N GLN A 319 -0.42 -34.00 35.57
CA GLN A 319 -0.87 -32.62 35.44
C GLN A 319 -1.27 -32.36 33.97
N PRO A 320 -2.56 -32.10 33.66
CA PRO A 320 -3.03 -31.91 32.29
C PRO A 320 -2.37 -30.75 31.54
N VAL A 321 -2.07 -29.64 32.23
CA VAL A 321 -1.45 -28.44 31.67
C VAL A 321 -0.23 -28.03 32.48
N VAL A 322 0.95 -28.13 31.87
CA VAL A 322 2.21 -27.58 32.39
C VAL A 322 2.36 -26.17 31.81
N TYR A 323 2.17 -25.15 32.65
CA TYR A 323 2.22 -23.74 32.26
C TYR A 323 3.49 -23.08 32.82
N LEU A 324 4.38 -22.63 31.92
CA LEU A 324 5.66 -22.01 32.27
C LEU A 324 5.65 -20.53 31.89
N LYS A 325 5.55 -19.63 32.89
CA LYS A 325 5.64 -18.16 32.72
C LYS A 325 7.09 -17.65 32.69
N GLN A 326 8.00 -18.43 32.13
CA GLN A 326 9.42 -18.11 32.06
C GLN A 326 9.99 -18.58 30.72
N ASP A 327 11.03 -17.89 30.28
CA ASP A 327 11.81 -18.33 29.13
C ASP A 327 12.52 -19.65 29.49
N ILE A 328 12.51 -20.61 28.56
CA ILE A 328 13.22 -21.88 28.67
C ILE A 328 14.54 -21.80 27.91
N ASP A 329 15.52 -22.60 28.34
CA ASP A 329 16.80 -22.66 27.65
C ASP A 329 16.66 -23.24 26.22
N TYR A 330 17.59 -22.89 25.33
CA TYR A 330 17.54 -23.33 23.93
C TYR A 330 17.66 -24.85 23.80
N ALA A 331 18.45 -25.52 24.66
CA ALA A 331 18.55 -26.98 24.62
C ALA A 331 17.25 -27.65 25.09
N GLN A 332 16.57 -27.06 26.09
CA GLN A 332 15.24 -27.50 26.53
C GLN A 332 14.20 -27.30 25.42
N TYR A 333 14.29 -26.19 24.67
CA TYR A 333 13.38 -25.89 23.57
C TYR A 333 13.48 -26.90 22.43
N LEU A 334 14.70 -27.19 21.94
CA LEU A 334 14.92 -28.17 20.88
C LEU A 334 14.52 -29.58 21.32
N ALA A 335 14.79 -29.96 22.58
CA ALA A 335 14.33 -31.22 23.15
C ALA A 335 12.80 -31.31 23.15
N LEU A 336 12.12 -30.25 23.61
CA LEU A 336 10.67 -30.17 23.68
C LEU A 336 10.01 -30.27 22.29
N LEU A 337 10.55 -29.56 21.28
CA LEU A 337 10.09 -29.67 19.89
C LEU A 337 10.32 -31.06 19.29
N THR A 338 11.42 -31.73 19.65
CA THR A 338 11.77 -33.07 19.14
C THR A 338 10.84 -34.16 19.69
N ILE A 339 10.42 -34.06 20.95
CA ILE A 339 9.57 -35.08 21.58
C ILE A 339 8.05 -34.84 21.44
N ALA A 340 7.61 -33.68 20.97
CA ALA A 340 6.19 -33.32 20.90
C ALA A 340 5.37 -34.25 19.97
N ASP A 341 4.19 -34.71 20.38
CA ASP A 341 3.24 -35.46 19.54
C ASP A 341 2.41 -34.53 18.66
N ALA A 342 2.16 -33.32 19.16
CA ALA A 342 1.61 -32.23 18.36
C ALA A 342 2.22 -30.88 18.76
N LEU A 343 2.39 -29.99 17.78
CA LEU A 343 2.54 -28.56 18.03
C LEU A 343 1.19 -27.88 17.81
N MET A 344 0.76 -27.01 18.71
CA MET A 344 -0.50 -26.27 18.58
C MET A 344 -0.27 -24.75 18.58
N ILE A 345 -0.64 -24.10 17.47
CA ILE A 345 -0.55 -22.64 17.27
C ILE A 345 -1.95 -22.10 16.97
N THR A 346 -2.41 -21.15 17.79
CA THR A 346 -3.75 -20.56 17.72
C THR A 346 -3.72 -19.03 17.60
N SER A 347 -2.65 -18.49 17.01
CA SER A 347 -2.50 -17.06 16.75
C SER A 347 -3.68 -16.52 15.94
N GLN A 348 -4.35 -15.47 16.43
CA GLN A 348 -5.53 -14.85 15.79
C GLN A 348 -5.17 -14.06 14.52
N ARG A 349 -3.93 -13.58 14.44
CA ARG A 349 -3.31 -12.96 13.27
C ARG A 349 -1.80 -12.99 13.48
N GLU A 350 -1.00 -13.40 12.50
CA GLU A 350 0.46 -13.36 12.62
C GLU A 350 1.14 -13.29 11.25
N GLY A 351 2.20 -12.48 11.13
CA GLY A 351 2.95 -12.33 9.88
C GLY A 351 3.55 -13.63 9.34
N MET A 352 4.28 -14.37 10.19
CA MET A 352 4.83 -15.70 9.89
C MET A 352 5.12 -16.41 11.23
N ASN A 353 4.87 -17.73 11.35
CA ASN A 353 5.09 -18.47 12.60
C ASN A 353 6.26 -19.46 12.47
N LEU A 354 7.48 -19.00 12.78
CA LEU A 354 8.68 -19.81 12.65
C LEU A 354 8.74 -21.02 13.59
N THR A 355 8.09 -20.98 14.76
CA THR A 355 7.98 -22.14 15.68
C THR A 355 7.45 -23.39 14.98
N SER A 356 6.53 -23.23 14.02
CA SER A 356 6.03 -24.37 13.23
C SER A 356 7.07 -24.94 12.26
N HIS A 357 7.91 -24.09 11.66
CA HIS A 357 9.00 -24.53 10.78
C HIS A 357 10.09 -25.24 11.59
N GLU A 358 10.46 -24.70 12.76
CA GLU A 358 11.43 -25.31 13.69
C GLU A 358 10.93 -26.68 14.18
N PHE A 359 9.64 -26.78 14.54
CA PHE A 359 9.02 -28.05 14.91
C PHE A 359 9.09 -29.08 13.78
N LEU A 360 8.68 -28.71 12.56
CA LEU A 360 8.71 -29.62 11.41
C LEU A 360 10.12 -30.14 11.13
N ALA A 361 11.14 -29.29 11.24
CA ALA A 361 12.54 -29.68 11.14
C ALA A 361 12.98 -30.63 12.28
N CYS A 362 12.41 -30.50 13.47
CA CYS A 362 12.67 -31.41 14.60
C CYS A 362 11.96 -32.78 14.48
N GLN A 363 10.98 -32.94 13.59
CA GLN A 363 10.10 -34.12 13.47
C GLN A 363 10.52 -35.10 12.35
N ASP A 364 11.82 -35.34 12.21
CA ASP A 364 12.41 -36.29 11.24
C ASP A 364 12.78 -37.67 11.83
N GLY A 365 12.67 -37.82 13.15
CA GLY A 365 13.00 -39.05 13.88
C GLY A 365 14.50 -39.33 14.12
N ARG A 366 15.43 -38.47 13.69
CA ARG A 366 16.89 -38.75 13.83
C ARG A 366 17.38 -38.73 15.27
N HIS A 367 16.75 -37.94 16.13
CA HIS A 367 17.12 -37.78 17.56
C HIS A 367 16.10 -38.48 18.47
N THR A 368 15.39 -39.48 17.94
CA THR A 368 14.33 -40.22 18.66
C THR A 368 14.57 -41.70 18.84
N GLU A 369 15.75 -42.19 18.50
CA GLU A 369 16.19 -43.54 18.87
C GLU A 369 16.13 -43.74 20.39
N ALA A 370 15.57 -44.87 20.81
CA ALA A 370 15.51 -45.28 22.21
C ALA A 370 16.67 -46.24 22.50
N ALA A 371 17.47 -45.94 23.52
CA ALA A 371 18.56 -46.81 23.99
C ALA A 371 18.09 -48.22 24.44
N SER A 372 16.77 -48.40 24.58
CA SER A 372 16.08 -49.61 25.06
C SER A 372 15.20 -50.30 23.99
N GLY A 373 15.29 -49.91 22.71
CA GLY A 373 14.66 -50.66 21.61
C GLY A 373 13.15 -50.47 21.43
N GLY A 374 12.59 -49.36 21.92
CA GLY A 374 11.19 -48.96 21.64
C GLY A 374 10.98 -48.39 20.24
N GLU A 375 9.72 -48.17 19.85
CA GLU A 375 9.37 -47.55 18.56
C GLU A 375 9.96 -46.13 18.43
N VAL A 376 10.71 -45.91 17.34
CA VAL A 376 11.25 -44.60 17.00
C VAL A 376 10.14 -43.69 16.52
N LYS A 377 9.71 -42.76 17.38
CA LYS A 377 8.75 -41.72 17.01
C LYS A 377 9.33 -40.81 15.93
N LYS A 378 8.72 -40.79 14.74
CA LYS A 378 9.21 -39.98 13.62
C LYS A 378 8.54 -38.62 13.54
N HIS A 379 7.22 -38.60 13.39
CA HIS A 379 6.48 -37.41 12.97
C HIS A 379 5.42 -37.00 14.00
N GLY A 380 5.34 -35.69 14.23
CA GLY A 380 4.34 -35.05 15.09
C GLY A 380 3.33 -34.25 14.26
N SER A 381 2.11 -34.13 14.78
CA SER A 381 1.02 -33.44 14.11
C SER A 381 1.11 -31.91 14.29
N LEU A 382 1.03 -31.13 13.21
CA LEU A 382 0.96 -29.67 13.31
C LEU A 382 -0.50 -29.21 13.30
N ILE A 383 -0.95 -28.57 14.40
CA ILE A 383 -2.22 -27.82 14.47
C ILE A 383 -1.89 -26.34 14.33
N LEU A 384 -2.43 -25.68 13.30
CA LEU A 384 -2.04 -24.32 12.90
C LEU A 384 -3.28 -23.45 12.65
N SER A 385 -3.26 -22.22 13.14
CA SER A 385 -4.31 -21.24 12.85
C SER A 385 -4.26 -20.79 11.39
N GLU A 386 -5.42 -20.78 10.74
CA GLU A 386 -5.62 -20.25 9.37
C GLU A 386 -5.22 -18.78 9.22
N PHE A 387 -5.13 -18.03 10.32
CA PHE A 387 -4.74 -16.62 10.36
C PHE A 387 -3.23 -16.36 10.55
N THR A 388 -2.41 -17.41 10.45
CA THR A 388 -0.94 -17.28 10.39
C THR A 388 -0.48 -17.21 8.93
N GLY A 389 0.47 -16.33 8.61
CA GLY A 389 1.04 -16.30 7.25
C GLY A 389 1.70 -17.63 6.82
N THR A 390 2.11 -18.47 7.78
CA THR A 390 2.60 -19.83 7.49
C THR A 390 1.53 -20.72 6.84
N ALA A 391 0.25 -20.55 7.18
CA ALA A 391 -0.83 -21.39 6.63
C ALA A 391 -0.92 -21.29 5.10
N SER A 392 -0.59 -20.14 4.49
CA SER A 392 -0.56 -20.00 3.03
C SER A 392 0.56 -20.78 2.34
N LEU A 393 1.59 -21.23 3.09
CA LEU A 393 2.72 -21.99 2.56
C LEU A 393 2.50 -23.50 2.61
N PHE A 394 1.64 -23.97 3.52
CA PHE A 394 1.51 -25.38 3.88
C PHE A 394 0.36 -26.12 3.15
N GLY A 395 -0.50 -25.38 2.44
CA GLY A 395 -1.43 -25.95 1.46
C GLY A 395 -2.50 -26.88 2.04
N GLY A 396 -2.84 -26.77 3.33
CA GLY A 396 -3.82 -27.63 4.00
C GLY A 396 -3.27 -29.01 4.40
N HIS A 397 -1.94 -29.18 4.43
CA HIS A 397 -1.30 -30.40 4.93
C HIS A 397 -1.16 -30.42 6.46
N GLU A 398 -1.22 -29.26 7.08
CA GLU A 398 -1.44 -29.04 8.50
C GLU A 398 -2.87 -29.39 8.94
N LEU A 399 -3.12 -29.45 10.24
CA LEU A 399 -4.46 -29.45 10.82
C LEU A 399 -4.86 -27.98 11.02
N SER A 400 -5.39 -27.38 9.95
CA SER A 400 -5.83 -25.98 9.95
C SER A 400 -7.02 -25.79 10.88
N VAL A 401 -6.99 -24.74 11.70
CA VAL A 401 -8.05 -24.40 12.66
C VAL A 401 -8.37 -22.92 12.65
N ASN A 402 -9.65 -22.60 12.88
CA ASN A 402 -10.06 -21.28 13.29
C ASN A 402 -9.95 -21.19 14.83
N PRO A 403 -9.09 -20.34 15.42
CA PRO A 403 -8.89 -20.27 16.87
C PRO A 403 -10.13 -19.76 17.63
N TRP A 404 -11.12 -19.18 16.96
CA TRP A 404 -12.40 -18.79 17.58
C TRP A 404 -13.39 -19.96 17.69
N ASP A 405 -13.22 -21.00 16.87
CA ASP A 405 -13.98 -22.24 16.98
C ASP A 405 -13.25 -23.23 17.89
N TYR A 406 -13.58 -23.18 19.18
CA TYR A 406 -13.04 -24.11 20.17
C TYR A 406 -13.44 -25.56 19.89
N GLN A 407 -14.55 -25.80 19.19
CA GLN A 407 -14.98 -27.14 18.83
C GLN A 407 -14.09 -27.72 17.74
N ALA A 408 -13.87 -26.98 16.65
CA ALA A 408 -12.92 -27.38 15.61
C ALA A 408 -11.50 -27.56 16.17
N CYS A 409 -11.05 -26.66 17.05
CA CYS A 409 -9.75 -26.81 17.73
C CYS A 409 -9.69 -28.07 18.63
N SER A 410 -10.74 -28.38 19.39
CA SER A 410 -10.87 -29.60 20.19
C SER A 410 -10.82 -30.87 19.33
N ASP A 411 -11.51 -30.87 18.20
CA ASP A 411 -11.57 -32.01 17.28
C ASP A 411 -10.25 -32.18 16.51
N ALA A 412 -9.56 -31.09 16.19
CA ALA A 412 -8.19 -31.11 15.65
C ALA A 412 -7.17 -31.67 16.65
N ILE A 413 -7.29 -31.34 17.95
CA ILE A 413 -6.49 -32.01 19.01
C ILE A 413 -6.74 -33.51 19.00
N LYS A 414 -8.02 -33.94 18.95
CA LYS A 414 -8.35 -35.37 18.88
C LYS A 414 -7.70 -36.03 17.66
N GLN A 415 -7.89 -35.43 16.49
CA GLN A 415 -7.33 -35.93 15.22
C GLN A 415 -5.80 -36.02 15.29
N ALA A 416 -5.12 -34.98 15.80
CA ALA A 416 -3.67 -34.94 15.95
C ALA A 416 -3.11 -36.12 16.77
N LEU A 417 -3.83 -36.51 17.83
CA LEU A 417 -3.45 -37.58 18.76
C LEU A 417 -3.86 -38.99 18.28
N THR A 418 -4.91 -39.11 17.45
CA THR A 418 -5.37 -40.40 16.89
C THR A 418 -4.87 -40.68 15.46
N MET A 419 -4.15 -39.75 14.82
CA MET A 419 -3.67 -39.91 13.45
C MET A 419 -2.71 -41.10 13.32
N GLY A 420 -2.93 -41.95 12.30
CA GLY A 420 -2.01 -43.05 11.98
C GLY A 420 -0.69 -42.55 11.38
N GLU A 421 0.39 -43.31 11.61
CA GLU A 421 1.75 -42.90 11.23
C GLU A 421 1.93 -42.67 9.72
N ASP A 422 1.22 -43.42 8.86
CA ASP A 422 1.25 -43.22 7.39
C ASP A 422 0.73 -41.83 6.98
N GLU A 423 -0.37 -41.37 7.59
CA GLU A 423 -0.95 -40.06 7.32
C GLU A 423 -0.09 -38.94 7.92
N LYS A 424 0.52 -39.16 9.10
CA LYS A 424 1.52 -38.24 9.66
C LYS A 424 2.73 -38.10 8.76
N ALA A 425 3.29 -39.22 8.26
CA ALA A 425 4.43 -39.21 7.34
C ALA A 425 4.11 -38.49 6.03
N ARG A 426 2.92 -38.74 5.46
CA ARG A 426 2.44 -38.06 4.25
C ARG A 426 2.30 -36.55 4.45
N ARG A 427 1.71 -36.11 5.56
CA ARG A 427 1.56 -34.69 5.91
C ARG A 427 2.91 -34.03 6.19
N TRP A 428 3.70 -34.62 7.09
CA TRP A 428 5.03 -34.12 7.45
C TRP A 428 5.93 -34.00 6.22
N GLY A 429 5.95 -34.97 5.31
CA GLY A 429 6.76 -34.91 4.09
C GLY A 429 6.45 -33.68 3.24
N LYS A 430 5.17 -33.32 3.09
CA LYS A 430 4.75 -32.12 2.35
C LYS A 430 5.04 -30.82 3.10
N LEU A 431 4.84 -30.81 4.41
CA LEU A 431 5.12 -29.65 5.26
C LEU A 431 6.64 -29.36 5.33
N TYR A 432 7.46 -30.40 5.47
CA TYR A 432 8.92 -30.32 5.51
C TYR A 432 9.52 -29.95 4.15
N GLU A 433 8.92 -30.42 3.05
CA GLU A 433 9.24 -29.94 1.69
C GLU A 433 9.05 -28.42 1.59
N ALA A 434 7.93 -27.87 2.07
CA ALA A 434 7.70 -26.42 2.07
C ALA A 434 8.71 -25.64 2.94
N VAL A 435 9.09 -26.17 4.11
CA VAL A 435 10.10 -25.56 5.00
C VAL A 435 11.49 -25.55 4.34
N ASN A 436 11.88 -26.60 3.61
CA ASN A 436 13.18 -26.67 2.95
C ASN A 436 13.28 -25.80 1.68
N HIS A 437 12.16 -25.47 1.03
CA HIS A 437 12.15 -24.49 -0.05
C HIS A 437 12.26 -23.05 0.49
N HIS A 438 11.59 -22.75 1.60
CA HIS A 438 11.57 -21.41 2.20
C HIS A 438 12.50 -21.32 3.41
N THR A 439 13.81 -21.24 3.15
CA THR A 439 14.86 -21.05 4.17
C THR A 439 15.23 -19.57 4.35
N GLY A 440 15.80 -19.22 5.51
CA GLY A 440 16.29 -17.85 5.78
C GLY A 440 17.40 -17.42 4.80
N ALA A 441 18.25 -18.36 4.36
CA ALA A 441 19.27 -18.11 3.35
C ALA A 441 18.67 -17.83 1.96
N HIS A 442 17.61 -18.55 1.56
CA HIS A 442 16.88 -18.29 0.33
C HIS A 442 16.17 -16.93 0.38
N TRP A 443 15.46 -16.63 1.47
CA TRP A 443 14.83 -15.32 1.72
C TRP A 443 15.82 -14.16 1.61
N PHE A 444 16.99 -14.28 2.25
CA PHE A 444 18.06 -13.28 2.18
C PHE A 444 18.57 -13.06 0.75
N THR A 445 18.89 -14.14 0.05
CA THR A 445 19.50 -14.09 -1.28
C THR A 445 18.51 -13.57 -2.33
N GLU A 446 17.26 -14.04 -2.31
CA GLU A 446 16.22 -13.59 -3.25
C GLU A 446 15.84 -12.13 -3.00
N PHE A 447 15.66 -11.69 -1.74
CA PHE A 447 15.33 -10.29 -1.46
C PHE A 447 16.43 -9.32 -1.95
N LEU A 448 17.71 -9.63 -1.65
CA LEU A 448 18.81 -8.80 -2.13
C LEU A 448 18.95 -8.86 -3.66
N SER A 449 18.82 -10.03 -4.29
CA SER A 449 18.85 -10.13 -5.76
C SER A 449 17.73 -9.33 -6.43
N ARG A 450 16.53 -9.30 -5.84
CA ARG A 450 15.42 -8.45 -6.30
C ARG A 450 15.73 -6.97 -6.10
N LEU A 451 16.24 -6.57 -4.94
CA LEU A 451 16.62 -5.17 -4.66
C LEU A 451 17.75 -4.69 -5.59
N ASP A 452 18.69 -5.56 -5.94
CA ASP A 452 19.74 -5.32 -6.92
C ASP A 452 19.16 -5.00 -8.30
N ARG A 453 18.32 -5.89 -8.83
CA ARG A 453 17.63 -5.72 -10.12
C ARG A 453 16.80 -4.43 -10.16
N VAL A 454 15.95 -4.22 -9.15
CA VAL A 454 15.02 -3.08 -9.05
C VAL A 454 15.77 -1.76 -8.98
N TYR A 455 16.84 -1.70 -8.18
CA TYR A 455 17.69 -0.52 -8.11
C TYR A 455 18.38 -0.24 -9.43
N GLU A 456 18.90 -1.26 -10.13
CA GLU A 456 19.52 -1.05 -11.44
C GLU A 456 18.53 -0.56 -12.50
N GLU A 457 17.30 -1.09 -12.53
CA GLU A 457 16.24 -0.66 -13.46
C GLU A 457 15.84 0.80 -13.21
N GLN A 458 15.66 1.19 -11.94
CA GLN A 458 15.38 2.58 -11.56
C GLN A 458 16.58 3.50 -11.86
N HIS A 459 17.80 3.08 -11.51
CA HIS A 459 18.99 3.91 -11.70
C HIS A 459 19.39 4.06 -13.17
N LYS A 460 19.09 3.08 -14.04
CA LYS A 460 19.23 3.23 -15.50
C LYS A 460 18.29 4.31 -16.04
N ARG A 461 17.06 4.39 -15.52
CA ARG A 461 16.10 5.47 -15.86
C ARG A 461 16.60 6.83 -15.36
N ASP A 462 17.01 6.94 -14.09
CA ASP A 462 17.47 8.21 -13.50
C ASP A 462 18.80 8.73 -14.09
N GLN A 463 19.77 7.84 -14.36
CA GLN A 463 21.06 8.22 -14.98
C GLN A 463 20.90 8.61 -16.44
N THR A 464 19.88 8.08 -17.13
CA THR A 464 19.49 8.53 -18.46
C THR A 464 18.74 9.85 -18.33
N ALA A 465 19.46 10.91 -17.90
CA ALA A 465 18.95 12.26 -17.87
C ALA A 465 18.56 12.66 -19.31
N VAL A 466 17.28 12.45 -19.63
CA VAL A 466 16.79 12.34 -20.99
C VAL A 466 17.16 13.61 -21.77
N PRO A 467 18.07 13.51 -22.77
CA PRO A 467 18.77 14.66 -23.29
C PRO A 467 17.80 15.63 -23.96
N ARG A 468 18.07 16.94 -23.87
CA ARG A 468 17.25 17.93 -24.59
C ARG A 468 17.31 17.67 -26.09
N LEU A 469 16.15 17.71 -26.74
CA LEU A 469 16.01 17.43 -28.16
C LEU A 469 16.98 18.27 -29.01
N SER A 470 17.96 17.60 -29.63
CA SER A 470 18.96 18.26 -30.47
C SER A 470 18.41 18.52 -31.87
N MET A 471 17.93 19.74 -32.11
CA MET A 471 17.40 20.15 -33.42
C MET A 471 18.37 19.94 -34.59
N SER A 472 19.69 19.99 -34.35
CA SER A 472 20.70 19.76 -35.41
C SER A 472 20.89 18.27 -35.73
N SER A 473 20.64 17.37 -34.77
CA SER A 473 20.58 15.93 -35.02
C SER A 473 19.26 15.56 -35.70
N LEU A 474 18.13 16.02 -35.14
CA LEU A 474 16.79 15.78 -35.66
C LEU A 474 16.66 16.24 -37.12
N ALA A 475 17.07 17.48 -37.45
CA ALA A 475 17.04 17.97 -38.82
C ALA A 475 17.95 17.17 -39.78
N ARG A 476 19.05 16.57 -39.29
CA ARG A 476 19.93 15.72 -40.10
C ARG A 476 19.29 14.35 -40.38
N GLN A 477 18.68 13.74 -39.36
CA GLN A 477 17.96 12.47 -39.47
C GLN A 477 16.74 12.61 -40.38
N TYR A 478 16.00 13.71 -40.24
CA TYR A 478 14.87 14.07 -41.09
C TYR A 478 15.30 14.32 -42.54
N LYS A 479 16.34 15.12 -42.81
CA LYS A 479 16.81 15.36 -44.19
C LYS A 479 17.24 14.10 -44.94
N ARG A 480 17.79 13.10 -44.24
CA ARG A 480 18.29 11.86 -44.86
C ARG A 480 17.24 10.76 -45.01
N SER A 481 16.04 10.95 -44.46
CA SER A 481 14.98 9.95 -44.52
C SER A 481 14.03 10.18 -45.68
N GLU A 482 13.52 9.08 -46.22
CA GLU A 482 12.65 9.03 -47.40
C GLU A 482 11.21 8.63 -47.04
N ARG A 483 10.99 7.93 -45.93
CA ARG A 483 9.67 7.46 -45.47
C ARG A 483 9.54 7.68 -43.96
N ARG A 484 8.90 8.79 -43.60
CA ARG A 484 8.86 9.33 -42.23
C ARG A 484 7.47 9.14 -41.63
N LEU A 485 7.41 8.52 -40.46
CA LEU A 485 6.19 8.40 -39.66
C LEU A 485 6.27 9.31 -38.44
N PHE A 486 5.25 10.12 -38.24
CA PHE A 486 5.05 10.93 -37.04
C PHE A 486 3.82 10.40 -36.29
N ILE A 487 3.97 10.18 -34.99
CA ILE A 487 2.88 9.82 -34.08
C ILE A 487 2.89 10.84 -32.95
N LEU A 488 1.92 11.75 -32.98
CA LEU A 488 1.89 12.93 -32.13
C LEU A 488 0.67 12.86 -31.22
N ASP A 489 0.86 12.83 -29.91
CA ASP A 489 -0.26 13.05 -29.00
C ASP A 489 -0.81 14.49 -29.13
N TYR A 490 -2.10 14.68 -28.83
CA TYR A 490 -2.78 15.97 -28.98
C TYR A 490 -2.94 16.74 -27.66
N GLU A 491 -3.46 16.07 -26.63
CA GLU A 491 -3.81 16.64 -25.33
C GLU A 491 -2.55 17.01 -24.53
N GLY A 492 -2.27 18.29 -24.30
CA GLY A 492 -1.08 18.70 -23.53
C GLY A 492 0.22 18.66 -24.34
N THR A 493 0.24 17.87 -25.42
CA THR A 493 1.38 17.75 -26.35
C THR A 493 1.38 18.78 -27.48
N LEU A 494 0.32 18.81 -28.30
CA LEU A 494 0.18 19.74 -29.41
C LEU A 494 -0.65 20.98 -29.03
N VAL A 495 -1.58 20.85 -28.09
CA VAL A 495 -2.37 21.97 -27.54
C VAL A 495 -2.31 21.95 -26.01
N SER A 496 -1.92 23.06 -25.41
CA SER A 496 -1.82 23.17 -23.94
C SER A 496 -3.21 23.27 -23.33
N TRP A 497 -3.59 22.27 -22.54
CA TRP A 497 -4.82 22.30 -21.78
C TRP A 497 -4.63 23.04 -20.44
N GLY A 498 -5.56 23.94 -20.11
CA GLY A 498 -6.00 24.08 -18.72
C GLY A 498 -6.91 22.88 -18.36
N PRO A 499 -7.29 22.68 -17.09
CA PRO A 499 -8.11 21.52 -16.71
C PRO A 499 -9.36 21.36 -17.59
N VAL A 500 -9.68 20.10 -17.92
CA VAL A 500 -10.64 19.65 -18.96
C VAL A 500 -12.03 20.32 -18.88
N ASN A 501 -12.40 20.85 -17.71
CA ASN A 501 -13.63 21.53 -17.34
C ASN A 501 -14.01 22.81 -18.13
N GLN A 502 -13.33 23.15 -19.23
CA GLN A 502 -13.69 24.30 -20.10
C GLN A 502 -14.34 23.91 -21.44
N ILE A 503 -14.70 22.64 -21.65
CA ILE A 503 -15.64 22.27 -22.71
C ILE A 503 -17.07 22.57 -22.22
N ILE A 504 -17.63 23.71 -22.63
CA ILE A 504 -19.09 23.91 -22.56
C ILE A 504 -19.70 23.11 -23.74
N PRO A 505 -20.58 22.12 -23.50
CA PRO A 505 -21.26 21.43 -24.60
C PRO A 505 -22.15 22.43 -25.35
N VAL A 506 -21.91 22.59 -26.65
CA VAL A 506 -22.73 23.46 -27.50
C VAL A 506 -24.07 22.78 -27.76
N SER A 507 -25.13 23.23 -27.07
CA SER A 507 -26.49 22.79 -27.37
C SER A 507 -26.83 23.03 -28.85
N PRO A 508 -27.54 22.12 -29.53
CA PRO A 508 -27.97 22.34 -30.91
C PRO A 508 -28.81 23.61 -31.01
N GLN A 509 -28.40 24.55 -31.86
CA GLN A 509 -29.17 25.77 -32.08
C GLN A 509 -30.50 25.41 -32.74
N VAL A 510 -31.60 25.82 -32.09
CA VAL A 510 -32.95 25.69 -32.63
C VAL A 510 -33.04 26.55 -33.88
N LEU A 511 -33.36 25.92 -35.02
CA LEU A 511 -33.75 26.60 -36.24
C LEU A 511 -34.96 27.50 -35.97
N ALA A 512 -34.77 28.81 -36.03
CA ALA A 512 -35.87 29.77 -35.97
C ALA A 512 -36.72 29.65 -37.26
N PRO A 513 -38.06 29.44 -37.16
CA PRO A 513 -38.91 29.38 -38.32
C PRO A 513 -39.16 30.78 -38.91
N ALA A 514 -39.35 30.83 -40.23
CA ALA A 514 -39.62 32.07 -40.95
C ALA A 514 -41.00 32.67 -40.61
N LEU A 515 -41.07 34.00 -40.62
CA LEU A 515 -42.31 34.79 -40.54
C LEU A 515 -43.25 34.51 -41.72
N PRO A 516 -44.57 34.46 -41.47
CA PRO A 516 -45.57 34.90 -42.44
C PRO A 516 -46.25 36.20 -42.02
N SER A 517 -46.81 36.90 -43.02
CA SER A 517 -47.34 38.26 -42.95
C SER A 517 -48.76 38.37 -42.37
N SER A 518 -49.06 39.59 -41.91
CA SER A 518 -50.37 40.11 -41.47
C SER A 518 -51.59 39.75 -42.34
N THR A 519 -52.74 39.49 -41.70
CA THR A 519 -53.96 40.32 -41.76
C THR A 519 -55.00 39.94 -40.69
N ASP A 520 -55.60 40.95 -40.05
CA ASP A 520 -56.79 40.98 -39.17
C ASP A 520 -58.11 40.52 -39.88
N PRO A 521 -59.33 40.51 -39.25
CA PRO A 521 -59.69 40.82 -37.84
C PRO A 521 -60.70 39.86 -37.14
N LEU A 522 -60.90 40.09 -35.83
CA LEU A 522 -62.16 40.05 -35.04
C LEU A 522 -63.32 39.09 -35.44
N ASN A 523 -63.74 38.24 -34.48
CA ASN A 523 -65.04 38.46 -33.83
C ASN A 523 -65.12 37.86 -32.40
N THR A 524 -65.85 38.52 -31.52
CA THR A 524 -66.01 38.23 -30.07
C THR A 524 -67.44 37.81 -29.71
N THR A 525 -67.69 37.56 -28.40
CA THR A 525 -68.99 37.19 -27.74
C THR A 525 -69.34 35.69 -27.82
N HIS A 526 -69.87 34.98 -26.81
CA HIS A 526 -70.16 35.17 -25.37
C HIS A 526 -70.30 33.75 -24.73
N THR A 527 -70.29 33.44 -23.42
CA THR A 527 -70.42 34.22 -22.16
C THR A 527 -69.71 33.53 -20.96
N SER A 528 -69.83 34.13 -19.76
CA SER A 528 -69.57 33.65 -18.39
C SER A 528 -69.99 32.21 -18.00
N PHE A 529 -69.19 31.53 -17.13
CA PHE A 529 -69.46 31.38 -15.68
C PHE A 529 -68.26 30.74 -14.94
N SER A 530 -68.28 30.69 -13.59
CA SER A 530 -67.15 30.30 -12.74
C SER A 530 -67.48 29.24 -11.68
N VAL A 531 -66.43 28.51 -11.23
CA VAL A 531 -66.29 27.78 -9.95
C VAL A 531 -67.23 26.58 -9.65
N ALA A 532 -66.69 25.34 -9.64
CA ALA A 532 -66.45 24.55 -8.40
C ALA A 532 -66.15 23.03 -8.60
N HIS A 533 -65.03 22.58 -7.99
CA HIS A 533 -64.84 21.33 -7.22
C HIS A 533 -64.88 19.90 -7.83
N ARG A 534 -64.16 19.02 -7.10
CA ARG A 534 -63.89 17.58 -7.35
C ARG A 534 -65.13 16.67 -7.30
N PRO A 535 -65.00 15.44 -7.82
CA PRO A 535 -65.57 14.24 -7.18
C PRO A 535 -64.50 13.21 -6.73
N ARG A 536 -65.01 12.17 -6.06
CA ARG A 536 -64.37 11.02 -5.36
C ARG A 536 -65.27 9.79 -5.64
N VAL A 537 -64.84 8.55 -5.38
CA VAL A 537 -65.61 7.45 -4.70
C VAL A 537 -64.96 6.05 -4.89
N GLU A 538 -65.31 5.17 -3.94
CA GLU A 538 -64.88 3.81 -3.53
C GLU A 538 -64.92 2.66 -4.56
N VAL A 539 -64.43 1.46 -4.15
CA VAL A 539 -65.17 0.16 -4.10
C VAL A 539 -64.37 -0.93 -3.32
N GLU A 540 -65.08 -1.98 -2.87
CA GLU A 540 -64.75 -3.01 -1.84
C GLU A 540 -63.99 -4.31 -2.29
N GLU A 541 -63.83 -5.21 -1.31
CA GLU A 541 -63.22 -6.56 -1.30
C GLU A 541 -63.81 -7.62 -2.27
N ARG A 542 -63.03 -8.68 -2.57
CA ARG A 542 -63.36 -10.09 -2.22
C ARG A 542 -62.26 -11.11 -2.57
N ASP A 543 -62.23 -12.20 -1.80
CA ASP A 543 -61.36 -13.38 -1.91
C ASP A 543 -62.22 -14.67 -1.97
N PRO A 544 -61.71 -15.79 -2.51
CA PRO A 544 -62.01 -17.09 -1.88
C PRO A 544 -60.84 -18.10 -1.81
N ARG A 545 -60.67 -18.68 -0.61
CA ARG A 545 -59.79 -19.83 -0.26
C ARG A 545 -60.26 -21.18 -0.84
N PRO A 546 -59.39 -22.21 -0.89
CA PRO A 546 -59.29 -23.18 0.23
C PRO A 546 -57.82 -23.67 0.51
N SER A 547 -57.44 -24.42 1.55
CA SER A 547 -57.87 -24.56 2.95
C SER A 547 -56.96 -25.62 3.64
N GLN A 548 -56.37 -25.35 4.82
CA GLN A 548 -56.15 -26.33 5.91
C GLN A 548 -55.59 -25.67 7.19
N GLN A 549 -55.55 -26.41 8.31
CA GLN A 549 -55.73 -25.90 9.67
C GLN A 549 -54.44 -25.66 10.49
N GLN A 550 -54.46 -24.59 11.31
CA GLN A 550 -54.17 -24.46 12.77
C GLN A 550 -53.09 -25.35 13.43
N SER A 551 -52.33 -24.90 14.45
CA SER A 551 -52.69 -23.96 15.54
C SER A 551 -51.50 -23.16 16.13
N SER A 552 -51.77 -22.30 17.12
CA SER A 552 -50.97 -21.12 17.54
C SER A 552 -50.76 -20.99 19.06
N GLN A 553 -49.69 -20.29 19.50
CA GLN A 553 -49.61 -19.50 20.77
C GLN A 553 -48.44 -18.47 20.64
N GLN A 554 -48.71 -17.17 20.49
CA GLN A 554 -48.93 -16.11 21.50
C GLN A 554 -47.68 -15.47 22.14
N GLN A 555 -47.42 -14.22 21.75
CA GLN A 555 -46.91 -13.10 22.60
C GLN A 555 -48.14 -12.17 22.86
N SER A 556 -48.25 -11.25 23.81
CA SER A 556 -47.32 -10.31 24.47
C SER A 556 -48.08 -9.49 25.54
N ARG A 557 -47.39 -8.87 26.51
CA ARG A 557 -47.74 -7.63 27.30
C ARG A 557 -46.61 -7.41 28.32
N GLY A 558 -46.25 -6.21 28.78
CA GLY A 558 -46.64 -4.82 28.46
C GLY A 558 -45.78 -3.86 29.31
N GLN A 559 -45.64 -2.58 28.93
CA GLN A 559 -44.84 -1.58 29.67
C GLN A 559 -45.58 -1.06 30.92
N GLU A 560 -44.85 -0.58 31.95
CA GLU A 560 -44.90 0.85 32.37
C GLU A 560 -44.02 1.26 33.58
N GLN A 561 -43.72 2.57 33.62
CA GLN A 561 -43.40 3.46 34.76
C GLN A 561 -42.01 3.50 35.45
N GLN A 562 -41.52 4.75 35.59
CA GLN A 562 -40.53 5.24 36.55
C GLN A 562 -41.17 6.37 37.38
N GLN A 563 -40.93 6.44 38.70
CA GLN A 563 -40.55 7.68 39.40
C GLN A 563 -40.14 7.49 40.88
N GLN A 564 -38.87 7.84 41.14
CA GLN A 564 -38.30 8.60 42.27
C GLN A 564 -38.82 8.52 43.74
N GLN A 565 -37.82 8.34 44.63
CA GLN A 565 -37.46 9.13 45.83
C GLN A 565 -37.69 8.62 47.29
N GLN A 566 -36.54 8.55 48.00
CA GLN A 566 -36.25 9.01 49.39
C GLN A 566 -36.35 8.09 50.66
N GLN A 567 -35.16 7.96 51.30
CA GLN A 567 -34.82 8.09 52.74
C GLN A 567 -34.80 6.92 53.77
N ILE A 568 -33.57 6.65 54.30
CA ILE A 568 -33.05 6.48 55.71
C ILE A 568 -33.85 5.62 56.74
N PRO A 569 -33.21 4.77 57.59
CA PRO A 569 -32.55 5.21 58.85
C PRO A 569 -31.11 4.68 59.11
N GLU A 570 -30.40 5.34 60.03
CA GLU A 570 -29.10 4.95 60.59
C GLU A 570 -29.20 3.90 61.73
N HIS A 571 -28.12 3.15 62.00
CA HIS A 571 -27.39 3.13 63.30
C HIS A 571 -26.46 1.91 63.47
N GLY A 572 -25.42 2.04 64.34
CA GLY A 572 -24.94 0.93 65.16
C GLY A 572 -23.45 0.54 65.06
N LYS A 573 -22.58 1.19 65.86
CA LYS A 573 -21.26 0.64 66.22
C LYS A 573 -21.38 -0.37 67.38
N VAL A 574 -20.59 -1.44 67.37
CA VAL A 574 -20.16 -2.15 68.60
C VAL A 574 -18.69 -2.57 68.45
N SER A 575 -17.95 -2.57 69.57
CA SER A 575 -16.50 -2.83 69.65
C SER A 575 -16.18 -3.98 70.62
N ALA A 576 -15.08 -4.71 70.41
CA ALA A 576 -14.35 -5.52 71.40
C ALA A 576 -12.88 -5.64 70.93
N GLN A 577 -11.90 -5.08 71.66
CA GLN A 577 -11.12 -5.73 72.75
C GLN A 577 -10.37 -6.98 72.26
N VAL A 578 -9.06 -6.90 71.98
CA VAL A 578 -7.89 -6.74 72.89
C VAL A 578 -7.62 -8.00 73.71
N GLU A 579 -6.57 -8.74 73.33
CA GLU A 579 -5.70 -9.45 74.24
C GLU A 579 -4.27 -9.46 73.69
N SER A 580 -3.27 -9.53 74.57
CA SER A 580 -1.86 -9.28 74.25
C SER A 580 -0.96 -10.44 74.70
N SER A 581 0.07 -10.73 73.93
CA SER A 581 1.29 -11.36 74.47
C SER A 581 2.52 -10.95 73.65
N THR A 582 3.67 -10.99 74.32
CA THR A 582 4.91 -10.30 73.98
C THR A 582 5.92 -11.19 73.25
N GLY A 583 6.84 -10.59 72.48
CA GLY A 583 8.17 -11.21 72.30
C GLY A 583 8.95 -10.93 71.01
N LEU A 584 9.80 -9.89 71.05
CA LEU A 584 11.08 -9.77 70.33
C LEU A 584 11.09 -9.58 68.79
N SER A 585 11.75 -8.50 68.39
CA SER A 585 12.22 -8.12 67.03
C SER A 585 13.75 -7.99 67.07
N PRO A 586 14.49 -7.48 66.04
CA PRO A 586 14.14 -7.14 64.64
C PRO A 586 15.05 -7.91 63.64
N HIS A 587 15.00 -7.82 62.29
CA HIS A 587 14.90 -6.65 61.42
C HIS A 587 14.31 -6.94 60.03
N SER A 588 13.54 -5.97 59.55
CA SER A 588 13.02 -5.71 58.19
C SER A 588 12.21 -4.40 58.29
N PRO A 589 11.76 -3.74 57.21
CA PRO A 589 12.25 -3.71 55.82
C PRO A 589 12.35 -2.25 55.27
N LEU A 590 12.31 -2.13 53.94
CA LEU A 590 11.89 -0.97 53.13
C LEU A 590 10.63 -0.24 53.67
N TYR A 591 10.42 1.03 53.27
CA TYR A 591 9.21 1.44 52.52
C TYR A 591 9.31 2.86 51.91
N GLU A 592 8.58 3.06 50.81
CA GLU A 592 8.23 4.35 50.20
C GLU A 592 7.19 5.12 51.05
N VAL A 593 6.92 6.40 50.73
CA VAL A 593 5.60 6.95 50.33
C VAL A 593 5.65 8.50 50.22
N SER A 594 4.66 9.09 49.56
CA SER A 594 4.64 10.39 48.88
C SER A 594 4.16 11.63 49.66
N ALA A 595 4.51 12.80 49.10
CA ALA A 595 3.66 14.00 48.86
C ALA A 595 3.44 15.10 49.93
N ALA A 596 3.53 16.34 49.40
CA ALA A 596 2.76 17.57 49.70
C ALA A 596 3.17 18.59 50.80
N SER A 597 3.75 19.71 50.31
CA SER A 597 3.38 21.12 50.58
C SER A 597 3.98 21.96 51.74
N ALA A 598 4.36 23.19 51.33
CA ALA A 598 4.37 24.47 52.06
C ALA A 598 5.60 24.98 52.89
N ALA A 599 6.18 26.07 52.36
CA ALA A 599 6.57 27.34 53.04
C ALA A 599 7.98 27.58 53.66
N LEU A 600 8.75 28.44 52.95
CA LEU A 600 9.44 29.67 53.43
C LEU A 600 10.66 29.59 54.41
N ARG A 601 11.90 29.79 53.90
CA ARG A 601 12.60 31.11 53.87
C ARG A 601 14.04 31.10 53.30
N ASP A 602 14.35 32.16 52.55
CA ASP A 602 15.62 32.82 52.20
C ASP A 602 17.00 32.13 52.31
N ALA A 603 17.69 32.05 51.16
CA ALA A 603 19.09 32.48 51.01
C ALA A 603 19.37 32.89 49.54
N THR A 604 20.18 33.94 49.32
CA THR A 604 20.34 34.66 48.04
C THR A 604 21.59 34.28 47.24
N ASN A 605 21.48 34.05 45.92
CA ASN A 605 22.33 34.69 44.87
C ASN A 605 21.92 34.32 43.41
N PRO A 606 22.39 35.05 42.37
CA PRO A 606 21.64 35.23 41.12
C PRO A 606 21.95 34.25 39.97
N SER A 607 20.98 34.14 39.05
CA SER A 607 21.00 33.30 37.85
C SER A 607 21.79 33.89 36.66
N PRO A 608 22.41 33.06 35.81
CA PRO A 608 22.72 33.40 34.42
C PRO A 608 21.47 33.26 33.51
N PRO A 609 21.44 33.89 32.31
CA PRO A 609 20.24 34.00 31.48
C PRO A 609 19.95 32.75 30.61
N PRO A 610 18.68 32.51 30.23
CA PRO A 610 18.30 31.45 29.30
C PRO A 610 18.55 31.83 27.82
N PRO A 611 18.76 30.83 26.92
CA PRO A 611 18.83 31.04 25.47
C PRO A 611 17.47 31.44 24.85
N PRO A 612 17.45 32.02 23.63
CA PRO A 612 16.31 32.76 23.12
C PRO A 612 15.14 31.88 22.62
N VAL A 613 13.93 32.41 22.80
CA VAL A 613 12.67 31.85 22.30
C VAL A 613 12.58 31.98 20.78
N ILE A 614 12.21 30.88 20.11
CA ILE A 614 11.92 30.87 18.66
C ILE A 614 10.57 31.58 18.42
N LYS A 615 10.59 32.71 17.70
CA LYS A 615 9.39 33.43 17.23
C LYS A 615 8.59 32.54 16.25
N THR A 616 7.26 32.59 16.32
CA THR A 616 6.37 31.93 15.35
C THR A 616 6.31 32.68 14.02
N LEU A 617 6.18 31.93 12.92
CA LEU A 617 6.18 32.45 11.54
C LEU A 617 5.11 33.54 11.27
N ALA A 618 4.04 33.61 12.06
CA ALA A 618 3.01 34.63 11.95
C ALA A 618 3.51 36.05 12.30
N GLN A 619 4.55 36.21 13.14
CA GLN A 619 5.07 37.54 13.51
C GLN A 619 6.09 38.10 12.50
N ALA A 620 6.78 37.24 11.74
CA ALA A 620 7.72 37.68 10.71
C ALA A 620 7.03 38.39 9.52
N TRP A 621 5.78 38.02 9.24
CA TRP A 621 4.99 38.58 8.12
C TRP A 621 4.53 40.03 8.37
N GLU A 622 4.22 40.40 9.61
CA GLU A 622 3.78 41.76 9.95
C GLU A 622 4.97 42.73 10.14
N GLU A 623 6.12 42.28 10.66
CA GLU A 623 7.34 43.11 10.75
C GLU A 623 7.85 43.52 9.34
N GLN A 624 7.66 42.67 8.31
CA GLN A 624 8.02 43.01 6.93
C GLN A 624 7.11 44.08 6.28
N LYS A 625 5.83 44.16 6.67
CA LYS A 625 4.95 45.27 6.22
C LYS A 625 5.37 46.60 6.80
N ALA A 626 5.78 46.64 8.07
CA ALA A 626 6.19 47.86 8.77
C ALA A 626 7.48 48.48 8.19
N ALA A 627 8.45 47.66 7.76
CA ALA A 627 9.72 48.12 7.19
C ALA A 627 9.58 48.87 5.84
N SER A 628 8.45 48.72 5.13
CA SER A 628 8.23 49.34 3.81
C SER A 628 7.89 50.85 3.84
N LYS A 629 7.67 51.45 5.01
CA LYS A 629 7.17 52.84 5.16
C LYS A 629 8.18 53.87 5.68
N SER A 630 9.46 53.52 5.87
CA SER A 630 10.44 54.43 6.47
C SER A 630 11.81 54.45 5.76
N SER A 631 11.86 54.94 4.52
CA SER A 631 13.09 55.54 3.96
C SER A 631 12.79 56.42 2.74
N LYS A 632 12.76 57.75 2.95
CA LYS A 632 12.82 58.78 1.89
C LYS A 632 13.34 60.09 2.49
N THR A 633 14.64 60.35 2.38
CA THR A 633 15.20 61.72 2.46
C THR A 633 16.59 61.79 1.84
N THR A 634 16.88 62.92 1.20
CA THR A 634 18.13 63.29 0.50
C THR A 634 18.44 62.52 -0.79
N GLY A 635 18.88 63.26 -1.83
CA GLY A 635 19.21 62.72 -3.15
C GLY A 635 19.54 63.82 -4.16
N THR A 636 19.87 63.43 -5.39
CA THR A 636 20.05 64.27 -6.59
C THR A 636 20.02 63.34 -7.81
N HIS A 637 18.98 63.39 -8.65
CA HIS A 637 19.02 63.85 -10.07
C HIS A 637 20.10 63.17 -10.96
N CYS A 638 19.80 62.60 -12.13
CA CYS A 638 18.75 62.93 -13.13
C CYS A 638 18.38 61.70 -14.02
N GLY A 639 17.24 61.75 -14.74
CA GLY A 639 17.01 60.91 -15.93
C GLY A 639 15.83 59.92 -15.89
N SER A 640 14.58 60.42 -15.90
CA SER A 640 13.37 59.58 -15.95
C SER A 640 12.67 59.61 -17.31
N THR A 641 12.49 58.45 -17.96
CA THR A 641 11.46 58.28 -19.02
C THR A 641 10.92 56.84 -19.05
N SER A 642 9.58 56.71 -19.09
CA SER A 642 8.84 55.52 -19.54
C SER A 642 8.83 54.23 -18.69
N VAL A 643 8.18 54.27 -17.51
CA VAL A 643 7.42 53.11 -16.97
C VAL A 643 6.03 53.57 -16.51
N ARG A 644 5.24 54.12 -17.45
CA ARG A 644 3.80 54.43 -17.30
C ARG A 644 3.07 54.24 -18.64
N THR A 645 3.22 53.06 -19.25
CA THR A 645 2.63 52.75 -20.57
C THR A 645 2.30 51.26 -20.76
N TRP A 646 2.27 50.47 -19.68
CA TRP A 646 1.99 49.03 -19.71
C TRP A 646 0.75 48.62 -18.88
N LYS A 647 -0.19 49.56 -18.68
CA LYS A 647 -1.48 49.27 -18.04
C LYS A 647 -2.67 50.08 -18.60
N THR A 648 -2.54 50.61 -19.81
CA THR A 648 -3.55 51.47 -20.48
C THR A 648 -3.67 51.25 -22.00
N ASN A 649 -3.12 50.14 -22.52
CA ASN A 649 -3.18 49.79 -23.95
C ASN A 649 -3.86 48.44 -24.25
N LEU A 650 -4.45 47.76 -23.25
CA LEU A 650 -5.22 46.52 -23.44
C LEU A 650 -6.75 46.75 -23.53
N GLU A 651 -7.25 47.93 -23.14
CA GLU A 651 -8.69 48.26 -23.20
C GLU A 651 -9.13 48.84 -24.57
N VAL A 652 -8.23 48.93 -25.57
CA VAL A 652 -8.51 49.56 -26.88
C VAL A 652 -8.70 48.52 -28.00
N TYR A 653 -8.35 47.25 -27.77
CA TYR A 653 -8.62 46.13 -28.67
C TYR A 653 -9.25 44.99 -27.85
N GLY A 654 -10.58 44.87 -27.89
CA GLY A 654 -11.34 43.95 -27.03
C GLY A 654 -10.94 42.48 -27.23
N LEU A 655 -10.08 41.97 -26.35
CA LEU A 655 -9.48 40.63 -26.39
C LEU A 655 -9.44 39.98 -24.99
N ASP A 656 -10.55 40.11 -24.24
CA ASP A 656 -10.74 39.50 -22.91
C ASP A 656 -11.70 38.28 -22.91
N ASP A 657 -11.93 37.63 -24.07
CA ASP A 657 -12.65 36.34 -24.14
C ASP A 657 -11.64 35.16 -24.19
N PRO A 658 -11.65 34.23 -23.20
CA PRO A 658 -10.84 33.02 -23.20
C PRO A 658 -10.99 32.15 -24.46
N ARG A 659 -12.14 32.24 -25.16
CA ARG A 659 -12.38 31.52 -26.43
C ARG A 659 -11.36 31.94 -27.49
N THR A 660 -11.16 33.24 -27.68
CA THR A 660 -10.25 33.80 -28.69
C THR A 660 -8.80 33.33 -28.50
N TYR A 661 -8.38 33.20 -27.24
CA TYR A 661 -7.02 32.75 -26.89
C TYR A 661 -6.81 31.25 -27.09
N THR A 662 -7.88 30.46 -26.98
CA THR A 662 -7.87 29.01 -27.22
C THR A 662 -7.87 28.70 -28.72
N ASP A 663 -8.69 29.42 -29.49
CA ASP A 663 -8.83 29.32 -30.94
C ASP A 663 -7.49 29.65 -31.66
N LEU A 664 -6.80 30.71 -31.22
CA LEU A 664 -5.46 31.09 -31.74
C LEU A 664 -4.38 30.01 -31.51
N ARG A 665 -4.45 29.24 -30.41
CA ARG A 665 -3.49 28.14 -30.13
C ARG A 665 -3.80 26.89 -30.96
N GLN A 666 -5.08 26.60 -31.18
CA GLN A 666 -5.53 25.52 -32.04
C GLN A 666 -5.15 25.80 -33.51
N GLN A 667 -5.42 27.01 -34.03
CA GLN A 667 -5.07 27.37 -35.40
C GLN A 667 -3.56 27.20 -35.68
N ARG A 668 -2.68 27.67 -34.78
CA ARG A 668 -1.21 27.49 -34.93
C ARG A 668 -0.81 26.01 -35.02
N THR A 669 -1.50 25.13 -34.32
CA THR A 669 -1.25 23.68 -34.37
C THR A 669 -1.65 23.11 -35.73
N LEU A 670 -2.82 23.51 -36.23
CA LEU A 670 -3.31 23.10 -37.55
C LEU A 670 -2.38 23.58 -38.67
N ASP A 671 -1.88 24.82 -38.58
CA ASP A 671 -0.94 25.39 -39.55
C ASP A 671 0.37 24.58 -39.61
N VAL A 672 0.98 24.27 -38.46
CA VAL A 672 2.24 23.50 -38.39
C VAL A 672 2.08 22.06 -38.89
N LEU A 673 0.96 21.40 -38.61
CA LEU A 673 0.67 20.07 -39.16
C LEU A 673 0.43 20.11 -40.67
N SER A 674 -0.25 21.16 -41.16
CA SER A 674 -0.46 21.36 -42.60
C SER A 674 0.86 21.60 -43.34
N ASP A 675 1.72 22.46 -42.80
CA ASP A 675 3.06 22.74 -43.35
C ASP A 675 3.93 21.48 -43.41
N LEU A 676 3.84 20.59 -42.41
CA LEU A 676 4.55 19.30 -42.42
C LEU A 676 4.01 18.32 -43.48
N LEU A 677 2.70 18.32 -43.73
CA LEU A 677 2.07 17.46 -44.74
C LEU A 677 2.28 17.93 -46.18
N LEU A 678 2.92 19.09 -46.41
CA LEU A 678 3.36 19.52 -47.74
C LEU A 678 4.51 18.66 -48.31
N ASP A 679 5.25 17.94 -47.46
CA ASP A 679 6.25 16.95 -47.88
C ASP A 679 5.62 15.56 -47.93
N GLU A 680 5.38 15.04 -49.13
CA GLU A 680 4.73 13.73 -49.37
C GLU A 680 5.47 12.53 -48.72
N ARG A 681 6.71 12.72 -48.26
CA ARG A 681 7.47 11.70 -47.49
C ARG A 681 7.00 11.57 -46.04
N ASN A 682 6.18 12.51 -45.54
CA ASN A 682 5.67 12.54 -44.19
C ASN A 682 4.30 11.88 -44.09
N THR A 683 4.20 10.82 -43.30
CA THR A 683 2.93 10.26 -42.81
C THR A 683 2.75 10.71 -41.35
N ILE A 684 1.61 11.31 -41.01
CA ILE A 684 1.37 11.87 -39.67
C ILE A 684 0.08 11.32 -39.10
N TYR A 685 0.16 10.77 -37.88
CA TYR A 685 -0.98 10.38 -37.05
C TYR A 685 -1.03 11.23 -35.79
N VAL A 686 -2.22 11.71 -35.45
CA VAL A 686 -2.48 12.39 -34.18
C VAL A 686 -3.29 11.48 -33.25
N MET A 687 -2.79 11.24 -32.04
CA MET A 687 -3.44 10.46 -30.98
C MET A 687 -4.20 11.39 -30.03
N SER A 688 -5.37 10.95 -29.57
CA SER A 688 -6.18 11.72 -28.62
C SER A 688 -7.16 10.83 -27.85
N GLY A 689 -7.47 11.23 -26.60
CA GLY A 689 -8.54 10.63 -25.80
C GLY A 689 -9.94 11.08 -26.22
N ARG A 690 -10.08 11.97 -27.21
CA ARG A 690 -11.36 12.50 -27.70
C ARG A 690 -12.15 11.51 -28.55
N ARG A 691 -13.44 11.81 -28.74
CA ARG A 691 -14.35 11.02 -29.59
C ARG A 691 -14.04 11.23 -31.08
N PRO A 692 -14.31 10.26 -31.96
CA PRO A 692 -14.11 10.38 -33.42
C PRO A 692 -14.72 11.65 -34.03
N GLU A 693 -15.93 12.02 -33.61
CA GLU A 693 -16.67 13.18 -34.14
C GLU A 693 -16.07 14.53 -33.72
N GLU A 694 -15.32 14.56 -32.62
CA GLU A 694 -14.62 15.76 -32.15
C GLU A 694 -13.32 15.97 -32.92
N LEU A 695 -12.57 14.89 -33.17
CA LEU A 695 -11.36 14.93 -34.00
C LEU A 695 -11.68 15.27 -35.46
N ASP A 696 -12.75 14.71 -36.02
CA ASP A 696 -13.24 15.07 -37.36
C ASP A 696 -13.57 16.56 -37.46
N ARG A 697 -14.14 17.19 -36.42
CA ARG A 697 -14.42 18.62 -36.41
C ARG A 697 -13.16 19.47 -36.33
N LEU A 698 -12.21 19.08 -35.49
CA LEU A 698 -10.95 19.79 -35.27
C LEU A 698 -10.04 19.75 -36.50
N PHE A 699 -9.86 18.55 -37.09
CA PHE A 699 -8.88 18.31 -38.15
C PHE A 699 -9.46 18.31 -39.56
N ARG A 700 -10.76 18.62 -39.74
CA ARG A 700 -11.47 18.66 -41.05
C ARG A 700 -10.74 19.41 -42.16
N ARG A 701 -9.93 20.42 -41.80
CA ARG A 701 -9.23 21.31 -42.74
C ARG A 701 -7.88 20.77 -43.20
N ILE A 702 -7.40 19.66 -42.64
CA ILE A 702 -6.10 19.03 -42.95
C ILE A 702 -6.35 17.71 -43.68
N PRO A 703 -6.32 17.69 -45.02
CA PRO A 703 -6.40 16.43 -45.77
C PRO A 703 -5.17 15.56 -45.48
N ASN A 704 -5.32 14.24 -45.64
CA ASN A 704 -4.28 13.22 -45.46
C ASN A 704 -3.69 13.07 -44.04
N LEU A 705 -4.22 13.75 -43.02
CA LEU A 705 -3.87 13.49 -41.62
C LEU A 705 -4.52 12.18 -41.13
N GLY A 706 -3.72 11.31 -40.51
CA GLY A 706 -4.23 10.14 -39.80
C GLY A 706 -4.64 10.50 -38.37
N LEU A 707 -5.67 9.84 -37.83
CA LEU A 707 -6.21 10.15 -36.49
C LEU A 707 -6.43 8.87 -35.67
N ILE A 708 -6.13 8.92 -34.38
CA ILE A 708 -6.41 7.87 -33.40
C ILE A 708 -7.27 8.51 -32.30
N ALA A 709 -8.48 7.96 -32.09
CA ALA A 709 -9.47 8.45 -31.13
C ALA A 709 -9.69 7.46 -29.97
N GLU A 710 -10.25 7.98 -28.88
CA GLU A 710 -10.51 7.25 -27.63
C GLU A 710 -9.36 6.31 -27.25
N ASN A 711 -8.16 6.90 -27.12
CA ASN A 711 -6.93 6.25 -26.64
C ASN A 711 -6.52 4.97 -27.39
N GLY A 712 -6.93 4.80 -28.65
CA GLY A 712 -6.53 3.66 -29.49
C GLY A 712 -7.69 2.79 -29.97
N CYS A 713 -8.91 3.03 -29.50
CA CYS A 713 -10.08 2.26 -29.88
C CYS A 713 -10.60 2.55 -31.31
N PHE A 714 -10.30 3.73 -31.85
CA PHE A 714 -10.68 4.12 -33.22
C PHE A 714 -9.47 4.63 -34.00
N LEU A 715 -9.37 4.21 -35.27
CA LEU A 715 -8.30 4.58 -36.19
C LEU A 715 -8.87 5.13 -37.50
N LYS A 716 -8.36 6.27 -37.97
CA LYS A 716 -8.64 6.83 -39.30
C LYS A 716 -7.32 6.93 -40.06
N ASP A 717 -7.18 6.13 -41.11
CA ASP A 717 -6.01 6.12 -41.99
C ASP A 717 -5.85 7.46 -42.74
N CYS A 718 -4.60 7.84 -43.03
CA CYS A 718 -4.29 9.00 -43.86
C CYS A 718 -5.06 8.97 -45.21
N GLY A 719 -5.91 9.98 -45.44
CA GLY A 719 -6.70 10.11 -46.68
C GLY A 719 -7.98 9.28 -46.72
N SER A 720 -8.28 8.51 -45.66
CA SER A 720 -9.58 7.87 -45.45
C SER A 720 -10.59 8.89 -44.90
N ASP A 721 -11.84 8.87 -45.38
CA ASP A 721 -12.96 9.56 -44.73
C ASP A 721 -13.65 8.71 -43.64
N SER A 722 -13.34 7.41 -43.57
CA SER A 722 -13.97 6.46 -42.64
C SER A 722 -13.07 6.08 -41.47
N TRP A 723 -13.69 5.97 -40.28
CA TRP A 723 -13.10 5.41 -39.08
C TRP A 723 -13.20 3.88 -39.05
N ILE A 724 -12.13 3.24 -38.61
CA ILE A 724 -12.04 1.82 -38.28
C ILE A 724 -12.19 1.71 -36.77
N GLU A 725 -13.21 0.98 -36.32
CA GLU A 725 -13.38 0.60 -34.92
C GLU A 725 -12.50 -0.63 -34.67
N MET A 726 -11.49 -0.46 -33.81
CA MET A 726 -10.51 -1.51 -33.51
C MET A 726 -11.03 -2.47 -32.45
N ALA A 727 -11.79 -1.95 -31.48
CA ALA A 727 -12.29 -2.68 -30.34
C ALA A 727 -13.60 -3.42 -30.62
N ASP A 728 -13.80 -4.57 -29.95
CA ASP A 728 -15.03 -5.35 -30.12
C ASP A 728 -16.22 -4.68 -29.40
N GLY A 729 -17.18 -4.20 -30.20
CA GLY A 729 -18.41 -3.55 -29.72
C GLY A 729 -19.34 -4.46 -28.90
N GLU A 730 -19.20 -5.79 -28.95
CA GLU A 730 -19.92 -6.70 -28.05
C GLU A 730 -19.23 -6.80 -26.68
N GLN A 731 -17.92 -7.05 -26.65
CA GLN A 731 -17.09 -6.98 -25.42
C GLN A 731 -17.26 -5.63 -24.71
N ILE A 732 -17.20 -4.51 -25.44
CA ILE A 732 -17.37 -3.16 -24.89
C ILE A 732 -18.72 -2.99 -24.22
N ARG A 733 -19.80 -3.43 -24.87
CA ARG A 733 -21.16 -3.30 -24.32
C ARG A 733 -21.31 -4.12 -23.04
N SER A 734 -20.80 -5.35 -23.03
CA SER A 734 -20.86 -6.27 -21.89
C SER A 734 -20.15 -5.70 -20.64
N TRP A 735 -18.94 -5.18 -20.80
CA TRP A 735 -18.23 -4.63 -19.64
C TRP A 735 -18.84 -3.30 -19.18
N LYS A 736 -19.28 -2.44 -20.10
CA LYS A 736 -19.92 -1.17 -19.74
C LYS A 736 -21.20 -1.35 -18.94
N GLU A 737 -21.98 -2.38 -19.24
CA GLU A 737 -23.18 -2.71 -18.46
C GLU A 737 -22.81 -3.10 -17.02
N SER A 738 -21.76 -3.92 -16.86
CA SER A 738 -21.21 -4.30 -15.55
C SER A 738 -20.69 -3.09 -14.76
N VAL A 739 -19.86 -2.26 -15.39
CA VAL A 739 -19.23 -1.09 -14.77
C VAL A 739 -20.24 0.02 -14.47
N LYS A 740 -21.27 0.22 -15.30
CA LYS A 740 -22.35 1.18 -15.02
C LYS A 740 -23.08 0.88 -13.71
N GLY A 741 -23.34 -0.40 -13.41
CA GLY A 741 -23.94 -0.79 -12.14
C GLY A 741 -23.11 -0.33 -10.94
N ILE A 742 -21.79 -0.50 -11.03
CA ILE A 742 -20.85 -0.04 -10.00
C ILE A 742 -20.79 1.50 -9.96
N MET A 743 -20.58 2.18 -11.09
CA MET A 743 -20.51 3.65 -11.14
C MET A 743 -21.79 4.33 -10.63
N THR A 744 -22.97 3.78 -10.93
CA THR A 744 -24.26 4.32 -10.47
C THR A 744 -24.35 4.30 -8.94
N TYR A 745 -23.90 3.23 -8.29
CA TYR A 745 -23.83 3.15 -6.83
C TYR A 745 -22.99 4.28 -6.20
N TYR A 746 -21.88 4.67 -6.82
CA TYR A 746 -21.04 5.78 -6.33
C TYR A 746 -21.59 7.17 -6.73
N LEU A 747 -22.22 7.28 -7.90
CA LEU A 747 -22.89 8.50 -8.37
C LEU A 747 -24.02 8.93 -7.41
N GLU A 748 -24.88 8.00 -6.99
CA GLU A 748 -25.93 8.25 -5.98
C GLU A 748 -25.38 8.76 -4.64
N ARG A 749 -24.11 8.48 -4.33
CA ARG A 749 -23.43 8.84 -3.08
C ARG A 749 -22.56 10.10 -3.21
N THR A 750 -22.49 10.68 -4.40
CA THR A 750 -21.59 11.81 -4.70
C THR A 750 -22.38 12.97 -5.35
N PRO A 751 -23.09 13.79 -4.55
CA PRO A 751 -23.85 14.93 -5.06
C PRO A 751 -22.98 15.88 -5.89
N GLY A 752 -23.41 16.19 -7.12
CA GLY A 752 -22.67 17.03 -8.07
C GLY A 752 -21.62 16.29 -8.93
N ALA A 753 -21.48 14.98 -8.78
CA ALA A 753 -20.75 14.15 -9.75
C ALA A 753 -21.63 13.82 -10.98
N GLU A 754 -20.97 13.47 -12.09
CA GLU A 754 -21.60 13.10 -13.37
C GLU A 754 -20.91 11.86 -13.97
N VAL A 755 -21.66 11.01 -14.68
CA VAL A 755 -21.09 9.91 -15.47
C VAL A 755 -21.20 10.25 -16.95
N GLU A 756 -20.06 10.34 -17.63
CA GLU A 756 -19.98 10.51 -19.07
C GLU A 756 -19.76 9.15 -19.76
N GLU A 757 -20.65 8.79 -20.68
CA GLU A 757 -20.45 7.65 -21.57
C GLU A 757 -19.86 8.10 -22.92
N ARG A 758 -18.71 7.52 -23.28
CA ARG A 758 -18.06 7.62 -24.60
C ARG A 758 -18.40 6.41 -25.46
N ARG A 759 -17.74 6.16 -26.60
CA ARG A 759 -18.00 4.92 -27.36
C ARG A 759 -17.36 3.72 -26.67
N CYS A 760 -16.08 3.80 -26.35
CA CYS A 760 -15.24 2.73 -25.81
C CYS A 760 -14.77 2.95 -24.36
N SER A 761 -15.08 4.10 -23.73
CA SER A 761 -14.79 4.33 -22.30
C SER A 761 -16.00 4.86 -21.50
N LEU A 762 -15.88 4.82 -20.18
CA LEU A 762 -16.77 5.47 -19.20
C LEU A 762 -15.95 6.39 -18.30
N MET A 763 -16.47 7.56 -17.96
CA MET A 763 -15.84 8.47 -17.00
C MET A 763 -16.78 8.86 -15.88
N PHE A 764 -16.28 8.84 -14.65
CA PHE A 764 -16.95 9.34 -13.46
C PHE A 764 -16.30 10.67 -13.06
N HIS A 765 -16.93 11.78 -13.43
CA HIS A 765 -16.49 13.14 -13.10
C HIS A 765 -16.97 13.52 -11.71
N TYR A 766 -16.06 13.92 -10.83
CA TYR A 766 -16.40 14.26 -9.43
C TYR A 766 -15.85 15.62 -8.97
N LYS A 767 -15.18 16.35 -9.86
CA LYS A 767 -14.60 17.68 -9.58
C LYS A 767 -15.63 18.77 -9.26
N SER A 768 -16.87 18.60 -9.72
CA SER A 768 -18.03 19.45 -9.45
C SER A 768 -18.84 19.03 -8.22
N ALA A 769 -18.41 18.00 -7.49
CA ALA A 769 -19.13 17.51 -6.32
C ALA A 769 -19.09 18.51 -5.15
N GLU A 770 -20.16 18.52 -4.35
CA GLU A 770 -20.34 19.48 -3.24
C GLU A 770 -19.27 19.33 -2.14
N ASP A 771 -18.81 18.10 -1.90
CA ASP A 771 -17.70 17.76 -1.02
C ASP A 771 -16.62 17.01 -1.82
N TYR A 772 -15.60 17.74 -2.27
CA TYR A 772 -14.50 17.20 -3.07
C TYR A 772 -13.69 16.11 -2.34
N ASP A 773 -13.49 16.23 -1.02
CA ASP A 773 -12.69 15.28 -0.24
C ASP A 773 -13.45 13.95 -0.03
N THR A 774 -14.78 13.99 0.12
CA THR A 774 -15.62 12.79 0.12
C THR A 774 -15.75 12.21 -1.28
N ALA A 775 -15.95 13.05 -2.30
CA ALA A 775 -16.08 12.63 -3.69
C ALA A 775 -14.81 11.94 -4.23
N SER A 776 -13.63 12.49 -3.94
CA SER A 776 -12.33 11.91 -4.30
C SER A 776 -12.08 10.54 -3.66
N ARG A 777 -12.53 10.35 -2.41
CA ARG A 777 -12.50 9.04 -1.74
C ARG A 777 -13.47 8.05 -2.38
N LEU A 778 -14.71 8.45 -2.64
CA LEU A 778 -15.70 7.60 -3.32
C LEU A 778 -15.27 7.24 -4.74
N ALA A 779 -14.60 8.14 -5.46
CA ALA A 779 -14.01 7.88 -6.76
C ALA A 779 -12.87 6.84 -6.67
N SER A 780 -11.99 6.96 -5.67
CA SER A 780 -10.90 5.99 -5.44
C SER A 780 -11.43 4.59 -5.06
N ASP A 781 -12.49 4.53 -4.24
CA ASP A 781 -13.20 3.30 -3.92
C ASP A 781 -13.92 2.72 -5.15
N CYS A 782 -14.52 3.57 -6.00
CA CYS A 782 -15.13 3.20 -7.28
C CYS A 782 -14.11 2.57 -8.24
N ALA A 783 -12.96 3.20 -8.44
CA ALA A 783 -11.87 2.67 -9.26
C ALA A 783 -11.37 1.31 -8.72
N SER A 784 -11.17 1.20 -7.39
CA SER A 784 -10.79 -0.06 -6.74
C SER A 784 -11.82 -1.15 -6.99
N HIS A 785 -13.11 -0.86 -6.80
CA HIS A 785 -14.21 -1.81 -6.95
C HIS A 785 -14.35 -2.28 -8.40
N ILE A 786 -14.22 -1.38 -9.38
CA ILE A 786 -14.23 -1.74 -10.81
C ILE A 786 -13.03 -2.64 -11.15
N ASN A 787 -11.83 -2.29 -10.69
CA ASN A 787 -10.64 -3.12 -10.91
C ASN A 787 -10.75 -4.51 -10.26
N ASP A 788 -11.26 -4.61 -9.03
CA ASP A 788 -11.45 -5.88 -8.31
C ASP A 788 -12.59 -6.74 -8.92
N ALA A 789 -13.70 -6.13 -9.37
CA ALA A 789 -14.90 -6.85 -9.81
C ALA A 789 -14.94 -7.14 -11.31
N CYS A 790 -14.26 -6.34 -12.14
CA CYS A 790 -14.27 -6.44 -13.60
C CYS A 790 -12.93 -6.89 -14.20
N GLU A 791 -11.96 -7.32 -13.39
CA GLU A 791 -10.64 -7.84 -13.84
C GLU A 791 -10.78 -8.88 -14.97
N ALA A 792 -11.67 -9.87 -14.79
CA ALA A 792 -11.93 -10.92 -15.76
C ALA A 792 -12.52 -10.43 -17.11
N GLN A 793 -13.04 -9.19 -17.15
CA GLN A 793 -13.58 -8.55 -18.34
C GLN A 793 -12.52 -7.71 -19.10
N ARG A 794 -11.27 -7.71 -18.62
CA ARG A 794 -10.11 -6.99 -19.21
C ARG A 794 -10.32 -5.48 -19.33
N VAL A 795 -10.85 -4.87 -18.27
CA VAL A 795 -11.01 -3.42 -18.14
C VAL A 795 -10.16 -2.88 -16.99
N HIS A 796 -9.78 -1.61 -17.08
CA HIS A 796 -9.04 -0.95 -16.02
C HIS A 796 -9.62 0.42 -15.72
N ALA A 797 -9.84 0.69 -14.43
CA ALA A 797 -10.25 1.99 -13.90
C ALA A 797 -9.02 2.75 -13.39
N VAL A 798 -8.74 3.90 -14.00
CA VAL A 798 -7.61 4.78 -13.69
C VAL A 798 -8.12 6.06 -13.02
N PRO A 799 -7.68 6.38 -11.78
CA PRO A 799 -7.98 7.65 -11.15
C PRO A 799 -7.15 8.79 -11.76
N LEU A 800 -7.82 9.88 -12.10
CA LEU A 800 -7.26 11.12 -12.67
C LEU A 800 -7.66 12.32 -11.80
N ASP A 801 -7.13 13.52 -12.07
CA ASP A 801 -7.47 14.73 -11.30
C ASP A 801 -8.95 15.16 -11.46
N GLY A 802 -9.79 14.70 -10.53
CA GLY A 802 -11.21 15.04 -10.47
C GLY A 802 -12.11 14.16 -11.34
N CYS A 803 -11.60 13.07 -11.92
CA CYS A 803 -12.40 12.04 -12.56
C CYS A 803 -11.76 10.64 -12.44
N VAL A 804 -12.55 9.58 -12.65
CA VAL A 804 -12.04 8.22 -12.88
C VAL A 804 -12.44 7.81 -14.28
N ILE A 805 -11.47 7.38 -15.10
CA ILE A 805 -11.72 6.85 -16.44
C ILE A 805 -11.66 5.32 -16.40
N VAL A 806 -12.51 4.65 -17.16
CA VAL A 806 -12.51 3.20 -17.34
C VAL A 806 -12.39 2.88 -18.83
N GLU A 807 -11.34 2.15 -19.18
CA GLU A 807 -10.97 1.82 -20.56
C GLU A 807 -10.66 0.32 -20.69
N PRO A 808 -10.80 -0.26 -21.90
CA PRO A 808 -10.37 -1.63 -22.17
C PRO A 808 -8.83 -1.74 -22.08
N VAL A 809 -8.33 -2.84 -21.50
CA VAL A 809 -6.88 -3.10 -21.41
C VAL A 809 -6.27 -3.45 -22.77
N ASP A 810 -7.09 -3.98 -23.68
CA ASP A 810 -6.66 -4.55 -24.96
C ASP A 810 -6.37 -3.50 -26.05
N TRP A 811 -6.88 -2.28 -25.90
CA TRP A 811 -6.79 -1.23 -26.90
C TRP A 811 -6.23 0.05 -26.29
N THR A 812 -5.00 0.40 -26.68
CA THR A 812 -4.23 1.52 -26.13
C THR A 812 -3.55 2.32 -27.26
N LYS A 813 -3.01 3.50 -26.92
CA LYS A 813 -2.20 4.31 -27.85
C LYS A 813 -1.05 3.50 -28.48
N SER A 814 -0.44 2.58 -27.71
CA SER A 814 0.65 1.72 -28.20
C SER A 814 0.15 0.71 -29.23
N THR A 815 -0.91 -0.04 -28.94
CA THR A 815 -1.45 -1.05 -29.87
C THR A 815 -2.00 -0.41 -31.15
N ALA A 816 -2.53 0.82 -31.07
CA ALA A 816 -2.92 1.59 -32.25
C ALA A 816 -1.71 2.05 -33.08
N ALA A 817 -0.64 2.54 -32.43
CA ALA A 817 0.61 2.93 -33.09
C ALA A 817 1.30 1.72 -33.77
N GLU A 818 1.34 0.58 -33.10
CA GLU A 818 1.76 -0.72 -33.63
C GLU A 818 0.96 -1.10 -34.88
N HIS A 819 -0.37 -1.04 -34.80
CA HIS A 819 -1.25 -1.36 -35.93
C HIS A 819 -1.05 -0.43 -37.13
N VAL A 820 -0.85 0.87 -36.90
CA VAL A 820 -0.52 1.86 -37.95
C VAL A 820 0.80 1.50 -38.62
N PHE A 821 1.85 1.24 -37.85
CA PHE A 821 3.18 0.89 -38.36
C PHE A 821 3.15 -0.38 -39.21
N ASP A 822 2.50 -1.43 -38.70
CA ASP A 822 2.32 -2.69 -39.40
C ASP A 822 1.44 -2.54 -40.66
N GLY A 823 0.40 -1.70 -40.61
CA GLY A 823 -0.46 -1.38 -41.75
C GLY A 823 0.27 -0.64 -42.86
N ILE A 824 1.17 0.28 -42.54
CA ILE A 824 2.07 0.95 -43.50
C ILE A 824 3.04 -0.08 -44.10
N ARG A 825 3.68 -0.90 -43.26
CA ARG A 825 4.61 -1.96 -43.68
C ARG A 825 3.95 -2.96 -44.63
N LYS A 826 2.75 -3.44 -44.33
CA LYS A 826 1.96 -4.36 -45.16
C LYS A 826 1.57 -3.72 -46.51
N ARG A 827 1.15 -2.45 -46.53
CA ARG A 827 0.81 -1.73 -47.78
C ARG A 827 2.01 -1.61 -48.73
N ILE A 828 3.18 -1.26 -48.19
CA ILE A 828 4.43 -1.12 -48.95
C ILE A 828 4.95 -2.47 -49.45
N MET A 829 4.77 -3.55 -48.68
CA MET A 829 5.16 -4.91 -49.10
C MET A 829 4.19 -5.49 -50.14
N GLY A 830 2.89 -5.21 -50.04
CA GLY A 830 1.89 -5.72 -50.96
C GLY A 830 2.08 -5.25 -52.41
N SER A 831 2.46 -3.98 -52.61
CA SER A 831 2.70 -3.41 -53.95
C SER A 831 3.97 -3.94 -54.64
N ALA A 832 4.95 -4.45 -53.89
CA ALA A 832 6.17 -5.05 -54.44
C ALA A 832 5.96 -6.46 -55.03
N SER A 833 4.79 -7.07 -54.83
CA SER A 833 4.51 -8.48 -55.20
C SER A 833 4.33 -8.73 -56.71
N ALA A 834 4.33 -7.68 -57.54
CA ALA A 834 3.97 -7.76 -58.96
C ALA A 834 5.16 -7.92 -59.93
N GLU A 835 6.39 -7.63 -59.49
CA GLU A 835 7.61 -7.79 -60.29
C GLU A 835 8.57 -8.75 -59.58
N GLY A 836 9.09 -9.72 -60.33
CA GLY A 836 9.70 -10.92 -59.76
C GLY A 836 11.17 -10.80 -59.38
N GLN A 837 11.55 -11.64 -58.41
CA GLN A 837 12.90 -12.11 -58.05
C GLN A 837 13.77 -11.25 -57.10
N GLU A 838 14.07 -11.89 -55.96
CA GLU A 838 15.35 -11.86 -55.23
C GLU A 838 15.92 -10.50 -54.77
N GLN A 839 15.41 -10.02 -53.63
CA GLN A 839 16.18 -9.18 -52.70
C GLN A 839 15.69 -9.30 -51.24
N GLN A 840 16.16 -10.32 -50.51
CA GLN A 840 15.90 -10.46 -49.07
C GLN A 840 16.62 -9.39 -48.21
N GLN A 841 17.44 -8.52 -48.80
CA GLN A 841 18.22 -7.51 -48.09
C GLN A 841 17.50 -6.14 -47.93
N HIS A 842 16.53 -5.80 -48.77
CA HIS A 842 15.79 -4.52 -48.71
C HIS A 842 14.56 -4.55 -47.77
N ASN A 843 14.48 -5.56 -46.91
CA ASN A 843 13.31 -5.86 -46.08
C ASN A 843 13.15 -4.94 -44.85
N LYS A 844 13.91 -3.83 -44.77
CA LYS A 844 14.04 -2.95 -43.60
C LYS A 844 13.47 -1.55 -43.75
N ASP A 845 13.17 -1.08 -44.96
CA ASP A 845 13.07 0.36 -45.20
C ASP A 845 11.65 0.95 -45.23
N ALA A 846 10.61 0.19 -44.84
CA ALA A 846 9.20 0.61 -44.97
C ALA A 846 8.88 1.95 -44.27
N VAL A 847 9.51 2.20 -43.12
CA VAL A 847 9.60 3.49 -42.44
C VAL A 847 11.05 3.63 -41.99
N ASP A 848 11.78 4.61 -42.50
CA ASP A 848 13.20 4.81 -42.19
C ASP A 848 13.44 5.92 -41.14
N PHE A 849 12.39 6.65 -40.78
CA PHE A 849 12.35 7.61 -39.67
C PHE A 849 11.02 7.54 -38.92
N LEU A 850 11.06 7.39 -37.59
CA LEU A 850 9.89 7.41 -36.70
C LEU A 850 10.09 8.49 -35.62
N MET A 851 9.15 9.42 -35.51
CA MET A 851 9.10 10.40 -34.43
C MET A 851 7.81 10.25 -33.61
N VAL A 852 7.95 10.01 -32.31
CA VAL A 852 6.83 9.94 -31.37
C VAL A 852 6.95 11.08 -30.36
N VAL A 853 5.86 11.81 -30.11
CA VAL A 853 5.84 12.93 -29.15
C VAL A 853 4.64 12.80 -28.22
N GLY A 854 4.85 12.98 -26.92
CA GLY A 854 3.81 12.93 -25.87
C GLY A 854 4.15 13.74 -24.62
N ASP A 855 3.22 13.80 -23.67
CA ASP A 855 3.35 14.48 -22.37
C ASP A 855 2.87 13.65 -21.16
N GLY A 856 2.16 12.55 -21.43
CA GLY A 856 1.38 11.81 -20.45
C GLY A 856 1.90 10.40 -20.19
N ARG A 857 1.44 9.81 -19.08
CA ARG A 857 1.79 8.43 -18.68
C ARG A 857 1.37 7.38 -19.71
N GLU A 858 0.30 7.64 -20.46
CA GLU A 858 -0.20 6.75 -21.52
C GLU A 858 0.78 6.63 -22.70
N ASP A 859 1.58 7.67 -22.95
CA ASP A 859 2.51 7.74 -24.07
C ASP A 859 3.80 6.93 -23.81
N GLU A 860 4.11 6.63 -22.54
CA GLU A 860 5.30 5.87 -22.10
C GLU A 860 5.38 4.47 -22.73
N LYS A 861 4.22 3.81 -22.91
CA LYS A 861 4.15 2.53 -23.62
C LYS A 861 4.53 2.68 -25.10
N VAL A 862 4.08 3.77 -25.73
CA VAL A 862 4.38 4.12 -27.13
C VAL A 862 5.86 4.47 -27.30
N PHE A 863 6.46 5.20 -26.35
CA PHE A 863 7.90 5.48 -26.36
C PHE A 863 8.73 4.20 -26.27
N ARG A 864 8.38 3.29 -25.34
CA ARG A 864 9.07 1.99 -25.19
C ARG A 864 8.98 1.15 -26.47
N TRP A 865 7.79 1.03 -27.06
CA TRP A 865 7.61 0.35 -28.34
C TRP A 865 8.46 0.95 -29.46
N ALA A 866 8.40 2.28 -29.63
CA ALA A 866 9.15 2.96 -30.69
C ALA A 866 10.67 2.81 -30.51
N ASN A 867 11.18 2.92 -29.28
CA ASN A 867 12.59 2.71 -28.97
C ASN A 867 13.04 1.28 -29.33
N GLN A 868 12.24 0.27 -28.99
CA GLN A 868 12.54 -1.13 -29.33
C GLN A 868 12.70 -1.34 -30.84
N LEU A 869 11.87 -0.69 -31.68
CA LEU A 869 12.04 -0.72 -33.14
C LEU A 869 13.37 -0.13 -33.61
N GLY A 870 13.94 0.81 -32.86
CA GLY A 870 15.27 1.38 -33.11
C GLY A 870 16.41 0.43 -32.66
N GLU A 871 16.28 -0.16 -31.48
CA GLU A 871 17.26 -1.13 -30.93
C GLU A 871 17.36 -2.40 -31.79
N ASP A 872 16.21 -2.94 -32.22
CA ASP A 872 16.09 -4.07 -33.15
C ASP A 872 16.53 -3.71 -34.58
N LYS A 873 16.77 -2.42 -34.84
CA LYS A 873 17.14 -1.84 -36.15
C LYS A 873 16.08 -2.14 -37.21
N VAL A 874 14.80 -2.13 -36.82
CA VAL A 874 13.64 -2.21 -37.71
C VAL A 874 13.40 -0.85 -38.34
N VAL A 875 13.50 0.24 -37.56
CA VAL A 875 13.53 1.61 -38.05
C VAL A 875 14.95 2.17 -37.88
N ARG A 876 15.48 2.86 -38.90
CA ARG A 876 16.86 3.37 -38.87
C ARG A 876 17.04 4.57 -37.93
N ASP A 877 16.09 5.50 -37.95
CA ASP A 877 16.12 6.72 -37.17
C ASP A 877 14.86 6.83 -36.30
N VAL A 878 14.95 6.51 -35.01
CA VAL A 878 13.86 6.70 -34.03
C VAL A 878 14.16 7.91 -33.16
N VAL A 879 13.17 8.76 -32.94
CA VAL A 879 13.24 9.86 -31.96
C VAL A 879 11.91 9.97 -31.20
N THR A 880 11.94 9.53 -29.95
CA THR A 880 10.85 9.64 -28.98
C THR A 880 11.08 10.88 -28.11
N VAL A 881 10.04 11.70 -27.89
CA VAL A 881 10.15 12.98 -27.21
C VAL A 881 9.06 13.16 -26.17
N SER A 882 9.46 13.40 -24.92
CA SER A 882 8.56 13.73 -23.81
C SER A 882 8.63 15.21 -23.45
N LEU A 883 7.55 15.72 -22.87
CA LEU A 883 7.38 17.12 -22.50
C LEU A 883 7.57 17.36 -21.00
N GLY A 884 8.35 18.39 -20.67
CA GLY A 884 8.67 18.75 -19.29
C GLY A 884 9.94 18.08 -18.76
N SER A 885 9.91 17.67 -17.49
CA SER A 885 11.06 17.15 -16.73
C SER A 885 10.68 15.97 -15.83
N ARG A 886 9.78 15.11 -16.30
CA ARG A 886 9.38 13.86 -15.64
C ARG A 886 10.33 12.73 -16.04
N ASN A 887 10.43 11.69 -15.22
CA ASN A 887 11.04 10.43 -15.63
C ASN A 887 10.17 9.80 -16.74
N THR A 888 10.82 9.35 -17.81
CA THR A 888 10.17 8.97 -19.08
C THR A 888 11.05 8.00 -19.87
N GLU A 889 10.43 7.08 -20.60
CA GLU A 889 11.06 6.17 -21.57
C GLU A 889 11.41 6.90 -22.88
N ALA A 890 11.01 8.17 -23.07
CA ALA A 890 11.40 8.94 -24.25
C ALA A 890 12.93 9.17 -24.33
N GLY A 891 13.50 9.12 -25.53
CA GLY A 891 14.91 9.33 -25.79
C GLY A 891 15.35 10.80 -25.80
N ALA A 892 14.41 11.75 -25.79
CA ALA A 892 14.69 13.17 -25.66
C ALA A 892 13.58 13.94 -24.90
N THR A 893 13.93 15.10 -24.32
CA THR A 893 12.98 15.99 -23.64
C THR A 893 12.86 17.37 -24.28
N LEU A 894 11.67 17.98 -24.16
CA LEU A 894 11.42 19.37 -24.48
C LEU A 894 10.87 20.14 -23.25
N THR A 895 11.74 20.92 -22.62
CA THR A 895 11.40 21.71 -21.42
C THR A 895 10.60 22.99 -21.71
N GLN A 896 10.22 23.25 -22.96
CA GLN A 896 9.47 24.45 -23.39
C GLN A 896 7.96 24.19 -23.55
N GLY A 897 7.48 23.02 -23.10
CA GLY A 897 6.09 22.60 -23.29
C GLY A 897 5.71 22.48 -24.77
N VAL A 898 4.40 22.53 -25.03
CA VAL A 898 3.78 22.62 -26.36
C VAL A 898 4.49 23.60 -27.32
N SER A 899 4.91 24.77 -26.81
CA SER A 899 5.59 25.76 -27.65
C SER A 899 6.94 25.25 -28.19
N GLY A 900 7.64 24.39 -27.45
CA GLY A 900 8.85 23.72 -27.90
C GLY A 900 8.58 22.71 -29.02
N VAL A 901 7.53 21.90 -28.88
CA VAL A 901 7.13 20.90 -29.89
C VAL A 901 6.72 21.58 -31.19
N LEU A 902 5.83 22.57 -31.13
CA LEU A 902 5.42 23.32 -32.33
C LEU A 902 6.61 24.02 -33.01
N LEU A 903 7.57 24.56 -32.26
CA LEU A 903 8.80 25.13 -32.82
C LEU A 903 9.76 24.09 -33.42
N ALA A 904 9.78 22.86 -32.90
CA ALA A 904 10.57 21.76 -33.46
C ALA A 904 9.96 21.27 -34.77
N LEU A 905 8.65 21.02 -34.79
CA LEU A 905 7.88 20.61 -35.96
C LEU A 905 7.92 21.67 -37.08
N GLN A 906 7.72 22.96 -36.75
CA GLN A 906 7.82 24.08 -37.70
C GLN A 906 9.25 24.24 -38.28
N LYS A 907 10.29 23.81 -37.55
CA LYS A 907 11.66 23.76 -38.07
C LYS A 907 11.91 22.55 -38.97
N LEU A 908 11.09 21.51 -38.92
CA LEU A 908 11.18 20.38 -39.85
C LEU A 908 10.45 20.69 -41.16
N SER A 909 9.27 21.31 -41.12
CA SER A 909 8.59 21.76 -42.35
C SER A 909 9.42 22.79 -43.13
N ALA A 910 10.09 23.72 -42.44
CA ALA A 910 11.01 24.68 -43.07
C ALA A 910 12.35 24.08 -43.59
N VAL A 911 12.52 22.76 -43.47
CA VAL A 911 13.75 22.02 -43.76
C VAL A 911 13.54 20.87 -44.77
N SER A 912 12.28 20.49 -45.00
CA SER A 912 11.79 19.74 -46.16
C SER A 912 12.08 20.45 -47.48
#